data_AF-A0A9D9K7U7-F1
#
_entry.id   AF-A0A9D9K7U7-F1
#
_cell.length_a   1.000
_cell.length_b   1.000
_cell.length_c   1.000
_cell.angle_alpha   90.00
_cell.angle_beta   90.00
_cell.angle_gamma   90.00
#
_symmetry.space_group_name_H-M   'P 1'
#
loop_
_entity.id
_entity.type
_entity.pdbx_description
1 polymer ?
#
loop_
_entity_poly.entity_id
_entity_poly.type
_entity_poly.pdbx_seq_one_letter_code
_entity_poly.pdbx_strand_id
1 'polypeptide(L)'
;GGDVRLESGDLTAFQGDIQLASVESADRVNILPTATGIEFDGSSIERWGTIDISGTANVNASGLGGGAIRLRGSEVVVRDSASLIAATLGAIDGRSISIEADRITLRDGMLLSTATFGTGRGGDLQLQATESIDFIGADFTSLLLIQLQAVLGTLDLATVDGVTIVGTDSVGDAGDVRIETERLRLQNGAVLATTTGASGNGGDIEIFASDSVEIDRSFLATGSLQGTSGNSGNVTIETGQLRLTDGGVINTFTFGSGLGGNLRVLASESVEILDTPLNAILPVGLFANSIFGTGKGGNIDVRTRRIVMRGGGQTGNQSGALLSLGLIPSGGPGGNINLEATDSIEIVGLSPDGQFGSGPGTTTFSESPAGNITISTGELIVRDGASIEATTLNSAPGGSISIAVDRLELSGTGTANRQGTPIDFPSSLGASSGREDFPDLVASGTAGDLQVRAGEIVVRDGARITVTSLGTGDAGTLDIEADALFLDNGGRLDAATGSGAGGNLRVRAPILQLRENSLISTDAGNTDGGNITLETDTLVALDNSDITANARRGRGGRVEITAQGIFGTAFRESLTPESDITATSDLGPAFSGIVELNTPDANTDAGLVDLPEDPIDPNAQVTRGCAATQGNTFVVTGRGGIPENPIEGLRDTASWGDVRDWRMLEGGNGEVEEEATLEEDVSIVEATTWVYLDDGSVQLVTSNPESLGSLDLANDIDRSACPPVRDDRPASESQLQLVPRSGQR
;
A
#
# COMPACT_ATOMS: atom_id res chain seq x y z
N GLY A 1 18.49 47.00 12.63
CA GLY A 1 17.32 47.17 13.49
C GLY A 1 16.12 47.39 12.61
N GLY A 2 15.03 46.67 12.86
CA GLY A 2 13.91 46.47 11.95
C GLY A 2 14.18 45.39 10.89
N ASP A 3 13.26 45.30 9.93
CA ASP A 3 13.35 44.38 8.79
C ASP A 3 14.62 44.61 7.96
N VAL A 4 15.16 43.52 7.40
CA VAL A 4 16.21 43.55 6.39
C VAL A 4 15.59 43.22 5.04
N ARG A 5 15.65 44.14 4.08
CA ARG A 5 15.18 43.93 2.71
C ARG A 5 16.35 44.04 1.73
N LEU A 6 16.61 42.98 0.97
CA LEU A 6 17.60 42.94 -0.10
C LEU A 6 16.90 42.64 -1.43
N GLU A 7 16.57 43.69 -2.17
CA GLU A 7 15.88 43.60 -3.46
C GLU A 7 16.89 43.79 -4.60
N SER A 8 17.15 42.73 -5.38
CA SER A 8 18.10 42.71 -6.49
C SER A 8 19.51 43.21 -6.15
N GLY A 9 19.89 43.17 -4.87
CA GLY A 9 21.19 43.63 -4.37
C GLY A 9 22.25 42.54 -4.40
N ASP A 10 23.51 42.93 -4.53
CA ASP A 10 24.66 42.02 -4.54
C ASP A 10 25.48 42.19 -3.26
N LEU A 11 25.56 41.13 -2.45
CA LEU A 11 26.29 41.06 -1.18
C LEU A 11 27.31 39.94 -1.27
N THR A 12 28.59 40.30 -1.43
CA THR A 12 29.66 39.33 -1.69
C THR A 12 30.79 39.39 -0.65
N ALA A 13 31.26 38.23 -0.21
CA ALA A 13 32.41 38.08 0.67
C ALA A 13 33.18 36.79 0.33
N PHE A 14 34.09 36.86 -0.64
CA PHE A 14 34.83 35.69 -1.14
C PHE A 14 35.62 34.99 -0.02
N GLN A 15 35.33 33.69 0.24
CA GLN A 15 35.84 32.90 1.39
C GLN A 15 35.50 33.46 2.78
N GLY A 16 34.70 34.52 2.86
CA GLY A 16 34.39 35.26 4.07
C GLY A 16 33.10 34.80 4.76
N ASP A 17 32.68 35.56 5.77
CA ASP A 17 31.42 35.35 6.48
C ASP A 17 30.44 36.48 6.16
N ILE A 18 29.25 36.11 5.71
CA ILE A 18 28.11 37.02 5.57
C ILE A 18 27.12 36.67 6.68
N GLN A 19 26.72 37.67 7.47
CA GLN A 19 25.71 37.50 8.52
C GLN A 19 24.64 38.58 8.39
N LEU A 20 23.38 38.17 8.28
CA LEU A 20 22.22 39.05 8.30
C LEU A 20 21.34 38.72 9.50
N ALA A 21 21.03 39.74 10.29
CA ALA A 21 20.17 39.63 11.45
C ALA A 21 19.12 40.74 11.42
N SER A 22 17.84 40.39 11.53
CA SER A 22 16.75 41.36 11.68
C SER A 22 16.30 41.43 13.14
N VAL A 23 16.51 42.59 13.76
CA VAL A 23 16.27 42.82 15.20
C VAL A 23 15.23 43.90 15.35
N GLU A 24 14.01 43.53 15.73
CA GLU A 24 12.85 44.45 15.81
C GLU A 24 12.84 45.24 17.13
N SER A 25 13.30 44.60 18.21
CA SER A 25 13.43 45.24 19.52
C SER A 25 14.60 46.24 19.56
N ALA A 26 14.54 47.18 20.51
CA ALA A 26 15.63 48.13 20.78
C ALA A 26 16.78 47.48 21.58
N ASP A 27 17.03 46.19 21.33
CA ASP A 27 18.00 45.40 22.07
C ASP A 27 19.41 45.62 21.52
N ARG A 28 20.39 45.28 22.36
CA ARG A 28 21.80 45.43 22.02
C ARG A 28 22.31 44.15 21.39
N VAL A 29 22.66 44.20 20.11
CA VAL A 29 23.38 43.11 19.44
C VAL A 29 24.84 43.14 19.86
N ASN A 30 25.31 42.09 20.52
CA ASN A 30 26.72 41.94 20.83
C ASN A 30 27.46 41.31 19.63
N ILE A 31 28.72 41.69 19.42
CA ILE A 31 29.58 41.09 18.40
C ILE A 31 30.69 40.34 19.11
N LEU A 32 30.73 39.03 18.92
CA LEU A 32 31.76 38.15 19.46
C LEU A 32 32.80 37.84 18.38
N PRO A 33 34.09 38.14 18.61
CA PRO A 33 35.14 37.66 17.71
C PRO A 33 35.26 36.14 17.82
N THR A 34 35.29 35.46 16.69
CA THR A 34 35.51 34.01 16.58
C THR A 34 36.85 33.73 15.92
N ALA A 35 37.28 32.47 15.92
CA ALA A 35 38.53 32.08 15.23
C ALA A 35 38.48 32.33 13.71
N THR A 36 37.28 32.44 13.13
CA THR A 36 37.04 32.57 11.69
C THR A 36 36.39 33.90 11.30
N GLY A 37 36.11 34.80 12.25
CA GLY A 37 35.50 36.10 11.96
C GLY A 37 34.82 36.75 13.15
N ILE A 38 33.57 37.16 12.95
CA ILE A 38 32.69 37.76 13.96
C ILE A 38 31.41 36.95 14.04
N GLU A 39 30.70 36.96 15.15
CA GLU A 39 29.40 36.33 15.32
C GLU A 39 28.47 37.27 16.12
N PHE A 40 27.20 37.33 15.72
CA PHE A 40 26.20 38.08 16.46
C PHE A 40 25.68 37.27 17.65
N ASP A 41 25.92 37.77 18.85
CA ASP A 41 25.29 37.24 20.05
C ASP A 41 23.90 37.86 20.20
N GLY A 42 22.91 37.05 19.82
CA GLY A 42 21.50 37.38 19.91
C GLY A 42 20.81 36.92 21.19
N SER A 43 21.55 36.45 22.21
CA SER A 43 20.94 35.92 23.45
C SER A 43 20.12 36.94 24.25
N SER A 44 20.30 38.23 23.96
CA SER A 44 19.56 39.33 24.58
C SER A 44 18.44 39.90 23.69
N ILE A 45 18.19 39.33 22.51
CA ILE A 45 17.18 39.80 21.56
C ILE A 45 15.85 39.13 21.89
N GLU A 46 14.86 39.92 22.27
CA GLU A 46 13.51 39.42 22.59
C GLU A 46 12.62 39.30 21.35
N ARG A 47 12.78 40.19 20.36
CA ARG A 47 11.97 40.20 19.12
C ARG A 47 12.83 40.32 17.88
N TRP A 48 12.79 39.26 17.09
CA TRP A 48 13.35 39.22 15.75
C TRP A 48 12.36 39.82 14.73
N GLY A 49 12.88 40.35 13.63
CA GLY A 49 12.08 40.88 12.52
C GLY A 49 12.27 40.06 11.24
N THR A 50 11.73 40.57 10.13
CA THR A 50 11.76 39.85 8.85
C THR A 50 13.03 40.11 8.04
N ILE A 51 13.57 39.06 7.41
CA ILE A 51 14.56 39.16 6.34
C ILE A 51 13.87 38.77 5.02
N ASP A 52 13.80 39.69 4.05
CA ASP A 52 13.26 39.46 2.71
C ASP A 52 14.35 39.67 1.65
N ILE A 53 14.73 38.58 0.97
CA ILE A 53 15.72 38.56 -0.12
C ILE A 53 14.97 38.25 -1.42
N SER A 54 14.95 39.19 -2.35
CA SER A 54 14.04 39.15 -3.51
C SER A 54 14.61 39.80 -4.76
N GLY A 55 13.86 39.73 -5.86
CA GLY A 55 14.38 39.96 -7.21
C GLY A 55 15.62 39.09 -7.50
N THR A 56 16.57 39.62 -8.25
CA THR A 56 17.82 38.90 -8.58
C THR A 56 18.90 39.09 -7.51
N ALA A 57 18.52 39.18 -6.23
CA ALA A 57 19.48 39.43 -5.16
C ALA A 57 20.48 38.27 -5.05
N ASN A 58 21.76 38.58 -4.87
CA ASN A 58 22.83 37.61 -4.80
C ASN A 58 23.62 37.77 -3.50
N VAL A 59 23.54 36.77 -2.62
CA VAL A 59 24.34 36.68 -1.39
C VAL A 59 25.39 35.59 -1.59
N ASN A 60 26.65 35.97 -1.79
CA ASN A 60 27.69 35.06 -2.25
C ASN A 60 28.96 35.09 -1.38
N ALA A 61 29.25 33.98 -0.72
CA ALA A 61 30.43 33.78 0.11
C ALA A 61 31.45 32.77 -0.50
N SER A 62 31.26 32.37 -1.75
CA SER A 62 32.04 31.30 -2.41
C SER A 62 33.55 31.54 -2.41
N GLY A 63 34.35 30.48 -2.51
CA GLY A 63 35.79 30.57 -2.67
C GLY A 63 36.52 29.24 -2.43
N LEU A 64 37.85 29.25 -2.29
CA LEU A 64 38.66 28.00 -2.27
C LEU A 64 38.26 27.00 -1.17
N GLY A 65 37.71 27.48 -0.04
CA GLY A 65 37.12 26.66 1.01
C GLY A 65 35.67 27.01 1.32
N GLY A 66 34.98 27.66 0.39
CA GLY A 66 33.68 28.28 0.68
C GLY A 66 33.76 29.35 1.77
N GLY A 67 32.67 30.08 1.97
CA GLY A 67 32.47 31.03 3.06
C GLY A 67 31.24 30.65 3.86
N ALA A 68 30.92 31.37 4.94
CA ALA A 68 29.70 31.10 5.71
C ALA A 68 28.63 32.15 5.42
N ILE A 69 27.37 31.73 5.30
CA ILE A 69 26.21 32.64 5.26
C ILE A 69 25.31 32.30 6.45
N ARG A 70 25.01 33.27 7.31
CA ARG A 70 24.11 33.08 8.46
C ARG A 70 22.99 34.09 8.43
N LEU A 71 21.75 33.61 8.46
CA LEU A 71 20.55 34.44 8.52
C LEU A 71 19.80 34.16 9.82
N ARG A 72 19.37 35.23 10.50
CA ARG A 72 18.55 35.12 11.72
C ARG A 72 17.46 36.18 11.78
N GLY A 73 16.20 35.75 11.89
CA GLY A 73 15.02 36.60 11.93
C GLY A 73 13.83 35.89 12.58
N SER A 74 12.66 36.53 12.66
CA SER A 74 11.40 35.83 12.98
C SER A 74 10.86 35.15 11.72
N GLU A 75 11.05 35.79 10.58
CA GLU A 75 10.68 35.27 9.26
C GLU A 75 11.84 35.51 8.29
N VAL A 76 12.18 34.48 7.51
CA VAL A 76 13.16 34.58 6.43
C VAL A 76 12.50 34.16 5.13
N VAL A 77 12.39 35.09 4.18
CA VAL A 77 11.81 34.87 2.86
C VAL A 77 12.88 35.04 1.79
N VAL A 78 13.02 34.05 0.90
CA VAL A 78 13.87 34.14 -0.29
C VAL A 78 13.05 33.80 -1.53
N ARG A 79 13.02 34.70 -2.52
CA ARG A 79 12.11 34.63 -3.68
C ARG A 79 12.65 35.32 -4.95
N ASP A 80 11.87 35.26 -6.03
CA ASP A 80 12.06 35.89 -7.35
C ASP A 80 13.45 35.61 -8.01
N SER A 81 13.95 34.38 -7.90
CA SER A 81 15.30 33.97 -8.38
C SER A 81 16.50 34.54 -7.61
N ALA A 82 16.31 34.99 -6.37
CA ALA A 82 17.42 35.32 -5.51
C ALA A 82 18.32 34.10 -5.18
N SER A 83 19.61 34.34 -4.93
CA SER A 83 20.60 33.29 -4.69
C SER A 83 21.39 33.48 -3.40
N LEU A 84 21.54 32.41 -2.61
CA LEU A 84 22.42 32.31 -1.45
C LEU A 84 23.46 31.22 -1.75
N ILE A 85 24.72 31.60 -1.95
CA ILE A 85 25.75 30.72 -2.50
C ILE A 85 27.03 30.75 -1.66
N ALA A 86 27.48 29.59 -1.20
CA ALA A 86 28.72 29.39 -0.47
C ALA A 86 29.57 28.27 -1.08
N ALA A 87 29.86 28.35 -2.39
CA ALA A 87 30.49 27.26 -3.12
C ALA A 87 31.97 27.06 -2.77
N THR A 88 32.40 25.80 -2.72
CA THR A 88 33.80 25.37 -2.51
C THR A 88 34.51 25.20 -3.84
N LEU A 89 35.41 26.11 -4.19
CA LEU A 89 36.11 26.17 -5.49
C LEU A 89 37.52 25.58 -5.46
N GLY A 90 37.96 25.02 -4.33
CA GLY A 90 39.33 24.58 -4.10
C GLY A 90 39.42 23.29 -3.29
N ALA A 91 40.60 23.07 -2.69
CA ALA A 91 40.90 21.86 -1.93
C ALA A 91 40.62 21.98 -0.42
N ILE A 92 40.09 23.12 0.03
CA ILE A 92 39.76 23.37 1.44
C ILE A 92 38.27 23.05 1.60
N ASP A 93 37.89 22.45 2.71
CA ASP A 93 36.48 22.13 2.96
C ASP A 93 35.63 23.39 3.13
N GLY A 94 34.41 23.29 2.60
CA GLY A 94 33.35 24.29 2.63
C GLY A 94 32.93 24.68 4.03
N ARG A 95 32.37 25.89 4.15
CA ARG A 95 31.67 26.35 5.36
C ARG A 95 30.17 26.41 5.11
N SER A 96 29.39 26.45 6.17
CA SER A 96 27.95 26.22 6.12
C SER A 96 27.13 27.45 5.73
N ILE A 97 25.94 27.20 5.17
CA ILE A 97 24.83 28.16 5.20
C ILE A 97 23.90 27.76 6.35
N SER A 98 23.54 28.71 7.22
CA SER A 98 22.59 28.48 8.32
C SER A 98 21.49 29.53 8.34
N ILE A 99 20.24 29.10 8.41
CA ILE A 99 19.06 29.97 8.54
C ILE A 99 18.29 29.56 9.80
N GLU A 100 18.11 30.51 10.72
CA GLU A 100 17.35 30.34 11.95
C GLU A 100 16.18 31.34 11.97
N ALA A 101 14.94 30.85 12.08
CA ALA A 101 13.75 31.69 12.16
C ALA A 101 12.59 31.05 12.91
N ASP A 102 11.44 31.72 13.01
CA ASP A 102 10.18 31.04 13.34
C ASP A 102 9.59 30.40 12.07
N ARG A 103 9.69 31.12 10.94
CA ARG A 103 9.24 30.69 9.62
C ARG A 103 10.28 30.94 8.53
N ILE A 104 10.53 29.94 7.70
CA ILE A 104 11.40 30.05 6.52
C ILE A 104 10.57 29.76 5.26
N THR A 105 10.60 30.65 4.28
CA THR A 105 9.92 30.47 2.99
C THR A 105 10.89 30.66 1.84
N LEU A 106 11.09 29.60 1.06
CA LEU A 106 11.98 29.57 -0.10
C LEU A 106 11.11 29.29 -1.34
N ARG A 107 11.01 30.26 -2.26
CA ARG A 107 10.06 30.16 -3.38
C ARG A 107 10.53 30.83 -4.65
N ASP A 108 9.71 30.74 -5.70
CA ASP A 108 9.83 31.53 -6.93
C ASP A 108 11.21 31.39 -7.60
N GLY A 109 11.73 30.15 -7.62
CA GLY A 109 12.95 29.79 -8.33
C GLY A 109 14.27 30.25 -7.73
N MET A 110 14.29 30.50 -6.43
CA MET A 110 15.51 30.84 -5.69
C MET A 110 16.53 29.69 -5.67
N LEU A 111 17.83 30.02 -5.56
CA LEU A 111 18.93 29.05 -5.42
C LEU A 111 19.59 29.16 -4.05
N LEU A 112 19.73 28.04 -3.33
CA LEU A 112 20.45 27.92 -2.07
C LEU A 112 21.50 26.82 -2.18
N SER A 113 22.79 27.17 -2.30
CA SER A 113 23.81 26.19 -2.69
C SER A 113 25.11 26.31 -1.91
N THR A 114 25.61 25.17 -1.44
CA THR A 114 26.94 24.96 -0.85
C THR A 114 27.82 24.05 -1.74
N ALA A 115 27.54 24.03 -3.05
CA ALA A 115 28.19 23.18 -4.04
C ALA A 115 29.72 23.20 -3.94
N THR A 116 30.38 22.04 -3.96
CA THR A 116 31.82 21.96 -4.28
C THR A 116 32.00 21.80 -5.79
N PHE A 117 33.06 22.43 -6.30
CA PHE A 117 33.61 22.32 -7.66
C PHE A 117 35.14 22.08 -7.59
N GLY A 118 35.67 21.81 -6.39
CA GLY A 118 37.07 21.50 -6.12
C GLY A 118 37.22 20.23 -5.27
N THR A 119 38.44 19.82 -4.95
CA THR A 119 38.65 18.54 -4.22
C THR A 119 38.26 18.58 -2.74
N GLY A 120 37.95 19.76 -2.17
CA GLY A 120 37.46 19.89 -0.79
C GLY A 120 35.97 19.56 -0.67
N ARG A 121 35.53 19.18 0.53
CA ARG A 121 34.12 18.89 0.81
C ARG A 121 33.23 20.14 0.63
N GLY A 122 31.99 19.97 0.19
CA GLY A 122 30.97 21.02 0.25
C GLY A 122 30.65 21.44 1.69
N GLY A 123 30.08 22.63 1.85
CA GLY A 123 29.59 23.09 3.15
C GLY A 123 28.23 22.50 3.50
N ASP A 124 27.93 22.36 4.79
CA ASP A 124 26.60 21.89 5.22
C ASP A 124 25.53 22.98 5.06
N LEU A 125 24.28 22.58 4.89
CA LEU A 125 23.13 23.46 4.97
C LEU A 125 22.32 23.13 6.24
N GLN A 126 22.06 24.14 7.05
CA GLN A 126 21.28 24.01 8.29
C GLN A 126 20.09 24.97 8.26
N LEU A 127 18.89 24.42 8.31
CA LEU A 127 17.64 25.19 8.37
C LEU A 127 16.91 24.85 9.66
N GLN A 128 16.68 25.86 10.49
CA GLN A 128 15.99 25.70 11.76
C GLN A 128 14.84 26.70 11.83
N ALA A 129 13.61 26.19 11.94
CA ALA A 129 12.43 27.04 12.09
C ALA A 129 11.50 26.52 13.16
N THR A 130 11.07 27.35 14.12
CA THR A 130 10.21 26.86 15.20
C THR A 130 8.79 26.51 14.76
N GLU A 131 8.30 27.02 13.63
CA GLU A 131 6.93 26.78 13.15
C GLU A 131 6.86 26.08 11.79
N SER A 132 7.55 26.60 10.76
CA SER A 132 7.55 25.94 9.45
C SER A 132 8.72 26.30 8.54
N ILE A 133 9.04 25.37 7.66
CA ILE A 133 9.93 25.56 6.51
C ILE A 133 9.15 25.16 5.26
N ASP A 134 8.94 26.11 4.36
CA ASP A 134 8.16 25.92 3.14
C ASP A 134 9.06 26.14 1.91
N PHE A 135 9.27 25.09 1.12
CA PHE A 135 9.93 25.12 -0.18
C PHE A 135 8.87 25.05 -1.28
N ILE A 136 8.86 26.05 -2.17
CA ILE A 136 7.88 26.15 -3.26
C ILE A 136 8.66 26.26 -4.57
N GLY A 137 8.62 25.21 -5.37
CA GLY A 137 9.25 25.20 -6.69
C GLY A 137 8.49 26.02 -7.73
N ALA A 138 8.94 25.93 -8.98
CA ALA A 138 8.28 26.58 -10.10
C ALA A 138 6.98 25.86 -10.50
N ASP A 139 7.08 24.59 -10.92
CA ASP A 139 5.95 23.75 -11.33
C ASP A 139 6.38 22.28 -11.49
N PHE A 140 5.39 21.39 -11.63
CA PHE A 140 5.62 19.95 -11.80
C PHE A 140 6.26 19.57 -13.15
N THR A 141 6.02 20.34 -14.22
CA THR A 141 6.61 20.06 -15.55
C THR A 141 8.11 20.28 -15.54
N SER A 142 8.56 21.34 -14.87
CA SER A 142 9.96 21.64 -14.62
C SER A 142 10.64 20.50 -13.84
N LEU A 143 9.95 19.95 -12.83
CA LEU A 143 10.43 18.76 -12.11
C LEU A 143 10.60 17.54 -13.03
N LEU A 144 9.63 17.24 -13.90
CA LEU A 144 9.71 16.11 -14.83
C LEU A 144 10.93 16.22 -15.76
N LEU A 145 11.28 17.43 -16.20
CA LEU A 145 12.47 17.66 -17.03
C LEU A 145 13.75 17.36 -16.26
N ILE A 146 13.84 17.77 -15.00
CA ILE A 146 15.01 17.50 -14.15
C ILE A 146 15.17 16.00 -13.92
N GLN A 147 14.08 15.30 -13.60
CA GLN A 147 14.09 13.85 -13.44
C GLN A 147 14.54 13.15 -14.73
N LEU A 148 14.04 13.58 -15.89
CA LEU A 148 14.44 13.05 -17.17
C LEU A 148 15.92 13.29 -17.47
N GLN A 149 16.41 14.50 -17.23
CA GLN A 149 17.82 14.85 -17.42
C GLN A 149 18.74 14.05 -16.49
N ALA A 150 18.34 13.84 -15.23
CA ALA A 150 19.08 13.04 -14.25
C ALA A 150 19.22 11.59 -14.72
N VAL A 151 18.11 10.98 -15.16
CA VAL A 151 18.08 9.62 -15.72
C VAL A 151 18.95 9.50 -16.98
N LEU A 152 18.93 10.52 -17.84
CA LEU A 152 19.71 10.53 -19.07
C LEU A 152 21.19 10.88 -18.87
N GLY A 153 21.63 11.19 -17.65
CA GLY A 153 23.01 11.64 -17.38
C GLY A 153 23.34 12.99 -18.04
N THR A 154 22.32 13.83 -18.28
CA THR A 154 22.45 15.13 -18.95
C THR A 154 22.10 16.30 -18.03
N LEU A 155 21.82 16.03 -16.75
CA LEU A 155 21.50 17.04 -15.76
C LEU A 155 22.73 17.91 -15.48
N ASP A 156 22.59 19.21 -15.75
CA ASP A 156 23.55 20.23 -15.34
C ASP A 156 22.91 21.09 -14.24
N LEU A 157 23.30 20.84 -13.00
CA LEU A 157 22.80 21.53 -11.81
C LEU A 157 23.08 23.05 -11.84
N ALA A 158 24.05 23.52 -12.63
CA ALA A 158 24.33 24.95 -12.77
C ALA A 158 23.31 25.70 -13.64
N THR A 159 22.45 24.96 -14.36
CA THR A 159 21.49 25.51 -15.33
C THR A 159 20.03 25.28 -14.97
N VAL A 160 19.77 24.65 -13.82
CA VAL A 160 18.40 24.35 -13.38
C VAL A 160 17.79 25.62 -12.78
N ASP A 161 16.93 26.28 -13.56
CA ASP A 161 16.08 27.38 -13.11
C ASP A 161 14.93 26.84 -12.23
N GLY A 162 14.51 27.60 -11.21
CA GLY A 162 13.26 27.28 -10.50
C GLY A 162 13.40 26.43 -9.23
N VAL A 163 14.63 26.11 -8.80
CA VAL A 163 14.88 24.94 -7.94
C VAL A 163 15.91 25.18 -6.83
N THR A 164 15.57 24.75 -5.61
CA THR A 164 16.47 24.78 -4.44
C THR A 164 17.51 23.64 -4.46
N ILE A 165 18.57 23.77 -5.26
CA ILE A 165 19.62 22.73 -5.32
C ILE A 165 20.65 22.89 -4.21
N VAL A 166 20.72 21.91 -3.30
CA VAL A 166 21.72 21.83 -2.21
C VAL A 166 22.72 20.70 -2.46
N GLY A 167 23.49 20.77 -3.55
CA GLY A 167 24.34 19.64 -3.98
C GLY A 167 25.69 20.08 -4.55
N THR A 168 26.63 19.14 -4.66
CA THR A 168 28.01 19.40 -5.08
C THR A 168 28.37 18.63 -6.36
N ASP A 169 28.60 19.33 -7.47
CA ASP A 169 29.17 18.74 -8.68
C ASP A 169 30.69 18.72 -8.58
N SER A 170 31.27 17.65 -8.01
CA SER A 170 32.71 17.65 -7.77
C SER A 170 33.41 16.30 -7.73
N VAL A 171 34.73 16.41 -7.89
CA VAL A 171 35.75 15.44 -7.50
C VAL A 171 35.72 15.17 -5.98
N GLY A 172 35.32 16.14 -5.14
CA GLY A 172 35.23 16.07 -3.67
C GLY A 172 33.82 15.77 -3.12
N ASP A 173 33.72 15.44 -1.83
CA ASP A 173 32.48 15.00 -1.15
C ASP A 173 31.46 16.14 -0.96
N ALA A 174 30.17 15.81 -0.97
CA ALA A 174 29.09 16.76 -0.67
C ALA A 174 28.98 17.10 0.83
N GLY A 175 28.43 18.29 1.10
CA GLY A 175 28.00 18.67 2.46
C GLY A 175 26.62 18.08 2.79
N ASP A 176 26.29 18.04 4.07
CA ASP A 176 25.02 17.47 4.54
C ASP A 176 23.92 18.53 4.63
N VAL A 177 22.66 18.10 4.62
CA VAL A 177 21.49 18.95 4.86
C VAL A 177 20.83 18.54 6.17
N ARG A 178 20.64 19.51 7.07
CA ARG A 178 19.88 19.32 8.30
C ARG A 178 18.72 20.31 8.37
N ILE A 179 17.52 19.77 8.58
CA ILE A 179 16.27 20.54 8.71
C ILE A 179 15.63 20.22 10.05
N GLU A 180 15.35 21.25 10.84
CA GLU A 180 14.66 21.14 12.12
C GLU A 180 13.45 22.08 12.15
N THR A 181 12.24 21.54 12.30
CA THR A 181 11.03 22.35 12.39
C THR A 181 9.84 21.66 13.05
N GLU A 182 8.71 22.35 13.18
CA GLU A 182 7.43 21.70 13.48
C GLU A 182 6.86 21.08 12.21
N ARG A 183 6.79 21.85 11.11
CA ARG A 183 6.22 21.41 9.83
C ARG A 183 7.13 21.74 8.64
N LEU A 184 7.50 20.73 7.86
CA LEU A 184 8.24 20.87 6.61
C LEU A 184 7.31 20.64 5.42
N ARG A 185 7.30 21.56 4.44
CA ARG A 185 6.57 21.39 3.18
C ARG A 185 7.46 21.61 1.97
N LEU A 186 7.46 20.64 1.04
CA LEU A 186 8.01 20.78 -0.30
C LEU A 186 6.84 20.71 -1.29
N GLN A 187 6.67 21.75 -2.10
CA GLN A 187 5.50 21.90 -2.97
C GLN A 187 5.88 22.32 -4.39
N ASN A 188 5.04 21.95 -5.35
CA ASN A 188 5.03 22.50 -6.71
C ASN A 188 6.39 22.45 -7.43
N GLY A 189 7.04 21.29 -7.47
CA GLY A 189 8.31 21.10 -8.17
C GLY A 189 9.53 21.56 -7.38
N ALA A 190 9.41 21.71 -6.06
CA ALA A 190 10.58 21.93 -5.21
C ALA A 190 11.51 20.73 -5.32
N VAL A 191 12.82 20.98 -5.39
CA VAL A 191 13.84 19.94 -5.27
C VAL A 191 14.72 20.26 -4.08
N LEU A 192 15.11 19.23 -3.33
CA LEU A 192 16.18 19.27 -2.34
C LEU A 192 17.13 18.13 -2.66
N ALA A 193 18.37 18.41 -3.05
CA ALA A 193 19.25 17.37 -3.56
C ALA A 193 20.72 17.50 -3.18
N THR A 194 21.31 16.49 -2.52
CA THR A 194 22.73 16.39 -2.13
C THR A 194 23.54 15.44 -3.02
N THR A 195 23.25 15.43 -4.33
CA THR A 195 23.83 14.49 -5.30
C THR A 195 25.30 14.77 -5.64
N THR A 196 26.04 13.73 -6.05
CA THR A 196 27.40 13.82 -6.60
C THR A 196 27.43 13.59 -8.12
N GLY A 197 28.17 14.46 -8.82
CA GLY A 197 28.37 14.40 -10.28
C GLY A 197 29.70 13.80 -10.75
N ALA A 198 30.65 13.49 -9.85
CA ALA A 198 31.94 12.87 -10.22
C ALA A 198 32.43 11.79 -9.23
N SER A 199 33.59 11.95 -8.58
CA SER A 199 34.20 10.90 -7.73
C SER A 199 33.89 11.01 -6.24
N GLY A 200 33.43 12.17 -5.76
CA GLY A 200 33.11 12.38 -4.34
C GLY A 200 31.78 11.74 -3.94
N ASN A 201 31.56 11.52 -2.65
CA ASN A 201 30.33 10.97 -2.11
C ASN A 201 29.22 12.03 -2.04
N GLY A 202 27.95 11.62 -2.20
CA GLY A 202 26.77 12.43 -1.91
C GLY A 202 26.60 12.66 -0.41
N GLY A 203 25.89 13.72 -0.05
CA GLY A 203 25.71 14.16 1.34
C GLY A 203 24.47 13.56 1.96
N ASP A 204 24.44 13.48 3.29
CA ASP A 204 23.27 12.98 4.03
C ASP A 204 22.19 14.08 4.13
N ILE A 205 20.91 13.68 4.19
CA ILE A 205 19.79 14.56 4.46
C ILE A 205 19.10 14.09 5.74
N GLU A 206 19.06 14.96 6.75
CA GLU A 206 18.41 14.71 8.03
C GLU A 206 17.26 15.70 8.25
N ILE A 207 16.05 15.19 8.43
CA ILE A 207 14.85 15.98 8.69
C ILE A 207 14.26 15.58 10.03
N PHE A 208 14.12 16.56 10.92
CA PHE A 208 13.43 16.43 12.21
C PHE A 208 12.25 17.41 12.21
N ALA A 209 11.04 16.88 12.03
CA ALA A 209 9.81 17.68 11.99
C ALA A 209 8.83 17.19 13.05
N SER A 210 8.61 17.92 14.15
CA SER A 210 7.85 17.38 15.28
C SER A 210 6.38 17.06 14.99
N ASP A 211 5.80 17.66 13.94
CA ASP A 211 4.43 17.43 13.50
C ASP A 211 4.41 16.70 12.15
N SER A 212 4.81 17.35 11.05
CA SER A 212 4.66 16.76 9.71
C SER A 212 5.78 17.09 8.72
N VAL A 213 5.98 16.15 7.78
CA VAL A 213 6.71 16.34 6.53
C VAL A 213 5.77 16.07 5.37
N GLU A 214 5.54 17.09 4.54
CA GLU A 214 4.67 17.00 3.37
C GLU A 214 5.50 17.24 2.10
N ILE A 215 5.50 16.27 1.18
CA ILE A 215 6.17 16.36 -0.11
C ILE A 215 5.13 16.18 -1.21
N ASP A 216 4.70 17.31 -1.78
CA ASP A 216 3.71 17.38 -2.86
C ASP A 216 4.38 17.76 -4.17
N ARG A 217 4.24 16.93 -5.22
CA ARG A 217 4.80 17.20 -6.56
C ARG A 217 6.28 17.62 -6.53
N SER A 218 7.07 17.09 -5.60
CA SER A 218 8.41 17.58 -5.27
C SER A 218 9.41 16.44 -5.11
N PHE A 219 10.70 16.74 -5.12
CA PHE A 219 11.77 15.74 -5.19
C PHE A 219 12.82 15.97 -4.11
N LEU A 220 12.97 15.01 -3.22
CA LEU A 220 14.08 14.96 -2.26
C LEU A 220 15.02 13.85 -2.69
N ALA A 221 16.30 14.16 -2.91
CA ALA A 221 17.24 13.16 -3.39
C ALA A 221 18.65 13.28 -2.84
N THR A 222 19.27 12.14 -2.63
CA THR A 222 20.72 12.00 -2.55
C THR A 222 21.10 10.87 -3.49
N GLY A 223 22.27 10.96 -4.11
CA GLY A 223 22.59 9.97 -5.13
C GLY A 223 23.87 10.23 -5.89
N SER A 224 24.32 9.19 -6.58
CA SER A 224 25.45 9.24 -7.50
C SER A 224 24.95 9.21 -8.94
N LEU A 225 25.35 10.19 -9.76
CA LEU A 225 24.91 10.29 -11.16
C LEU A 225 25.62 9.25 -12.04
N GLN A 226 25.20 9.13 -13.31
CA GLN A 226 25.78 8.14 -14.22
C GLN A 226 27.28 8.39 -14.46
N GLY A 227 28.09 7.33 -14.41
CA GLY A 227 29.54 7.40 -14.64
C GLY A 227 30.36 7.84 -13.42
N THR A 228 29.72 8.04 -12.27
CA THR A 228 30.37 8.39 -11.00
C THR A 228 30.89 7.15 -10.25
N SER A 229 31.81 7.36 -9.32
CA SER A 229 32.33 6.32 -8.41
C SER A 229 32.04 6.58 -6.93
N GLY A 230 31.52 7.76 -6.60
CA GLY A 230 31.16 8.12 -5.23
C GLY A 230 29.93 7.38 -4.74
N ASN A 231 29.86 7.15 -3.42
CA ASN A 231 28.67 6.60 -2.78
C ASN A 231 27.59 7.68 -2.66
N SER A 232 26.32 7.27 -2.64
CA SER A 232 25.20 8.14 -2.26
C SER A 232 25.18 8.37 -0.74
N GLY A 233 24.71 9.53 -0.32
CA GLY A 233 24.36 9.76 1.09
C GLY A 233 23.04 9.09 1.45
N ASN A 234 22.69 9.12 2.73
CA ASN A 234 21.47 8.57 3.31
C ASN A 234 20.40 9.67 3.50
N VAL A 235 19.15 9.24 3.66
CA VAL A 235 18.05 10.11 4.10
C VAL A 235 17.48 9.57 5.40
N THR A 236 17.39 10.43 6.42
CA THR A 236 16.71 10.14 7.68
C THR A 236 15.61 11.16 7.93
N ILE A 237 14.40 10.69 8.17
CA ILE A 237 13.23 11.51 8.50
C ILE A 237 12.65 11.05 9.83
N GLU A 238 12.57 11.95 10.80
CA GLU A 238 11.88 11.76 12.07
C GLU A 238 10.71 12.74 12.16
N THR A 239 9.47 12.23 12.25
CA THR A 239 8.28 13.09 12.27
C THR A 239 7.05 12.48 12.95
N GLY A 240 5.98 13.26 13.12
CA GLY A 240 4.66 12.73 13.43
C GLY A 240 4.07 11.99 12.22
N GLN A 241 3.95 12.72 11.12
CA GLN A 241 3.37 12.23 9.87
C GLN A 241 4.26 12.53 8.66
N LEU A 242 4.54 11.51 7.84
CA LEU A 242 5.13 11.70 6.51
C LEU A 242 4.05 11.52 5.44
N ARG A 243 3.86 12.53 4.58
CA ARG A 243 2.87 12.48 3.50
C ARG A 243 3.52 12.84 2.16
N LEU A 244 3.51 11.89 1.23
CA LEU A 244 3.94 12.03 -0.16
C LEU A 244 2.70 12.05 -1.05
N THR A 245 2.48 13.12 -1.81
CA THR A 245 1.31 13.26 -2.68
C THR A 245 1.65 13.69 -4.10
N ASP A 246 0.79 13.29 -5.02
CA ASP A 246 0.73 13.82 -6.39
C ASP A 246 2.10 13.77 -7.10
N GLY A 247 2.87 12.69 -6.90
CA GLY A 247 4.20 12.53 -7.51
C GLY A 247 5.36 13.07 -6.67
N GLY A 248 5.16 13.30 -5.38
CA GLY A 248 6.23 13.48 -4.40
C GLY A 248 7.16 12.27 -4.31
N VAL A 249 8.47 12.50 -4.32
CA VAL A 249 9.47 11.42 -4.32
C VAL A 249 10.61 11.71 -3.35
N ILE A 250 10.99 10.69 -2.58
CA ILE A 250 12.26 10.65 -1.84
C ILE A 250 13.13 9.53 -2.43
N ASN A 251 14.37 9.85 -2.80
CA ASN A 251 15.21 8.89 -3.53
C ASN A 251 16.69 8.91 -3.06
N THR A 252 17.26 7.73 -2.79
CA THR A 252 18.66 7.51 -2.42
C THR A 252 19.38 6.63 -3.47
N PHE A 253 19.45 7.12 -4.72
CA PHE A 253 19.82 6.30 -5.87
C PHE A 253 21.33 6.18 -6.11
N THR A 254 21.76 5.10 -6.77
CA THR A 254 23.09 5.01 -7.38
C THR A 254 22.99 4.72 -8.87
N PHE A 255 23.49 5.64 -9.70
CA PHE A 255 23.65 5.45 -11.15
C PHE A 255 25.09 5.14 -11.57
N GLY A 256 26.01 5.12 -10.60
CA GLY A 256 27.44 4.86 -10.77
C GLY A 256 27.90 3.51 -10.22
N SER A 257 29.21 3.38 -10.01
CA SER A 257 29.81 2.18 -9.38
C SER A 257 29.84 2.25 -7.85
N GLY A 258 29.59 3.41 -7.26
CA GLY A 258 29.50 3.59 -5.80
C GLY A 258 28.22 3.04 -5.19
N LEU A 259 28.22 2.82 -3.88
CA LEU A 259 27.07 2.27 -3.15
C LEU A 259 25.91 3.27 -3.07
N GLY A 260 24.68 2.78 -3.17
CA GLY A 260 23.46 3.53 -2.89
C GLY A 260 23.28 3.77 -1.39
N GLY A 261 22.54 4.83 -1.06
CA GLY A 261 22.31 5.26 0.32
C GLY A 261 21.05 4.66 0.90
N ASN A 262 20.97 4.57 2.22
CA ASN A 262 19.78 4.08 2.90
C ASN A 262 18.76 5.19 3.14
N LEU A 263 17.49 4.80 3.16
CA LEU A 263 16.36 5.67 3.48
C LEU A 263 15.70 5.16 4.76
N ARG A 264 15.65 6.00 5.80
CA ARG A 264 15.01 5.69 7.07
C ARG A 264 13.92 6.69 7.39
N VAL A 265 12.71 6.19 7.63
CA VAL A 265 11.56 6.98 8.09
C VAL A 265 11.09 6.46 9.45
N LEU A 266 11.08 7.34 10.43
CA LEU A 266 10.51 7.13 11.75
C LEU A 266 9.36 8.12 11.93
N ALA A 267 8.13 7.66 11.68
CA ALA A 267 6.93 8.49 11.82
C ALA A 267 6.09 8.00 13.01
N SER A 268 5.84 8.83 14.02
CA SER A 268 5.14 8.37 15.23
C SER A 268 3.64 8.10 15.03
N GLU A 269 3.05 8.58 13.93
CA GLU A 269 1.61 8.43 13.64
C GLU A 269 1.37 7.69 12.31
N SER A 270 1.83 8.24 11.18
CA SER A 270 1.58 7.59 9.89
C SER A 270 2.59 7.94 8.79
N VAL A 271 2.66 7.04 7.80
CA VAL A 271 3.29 7.28 6.50
C VAL A 271 2.25 7.09 5.41
N GLU A 272 2.05 8.11 4.58
CA GLU A 272 1.07 8.09 3.49
C GLU A 272 1.76 8.38 2.16
N ILE A 273 1.60 7.48 1.19
CA ILE A 273 2.16 7.56 -0.16
C ILE A 273 1.01 7.48 -1.15
N LEU A 274 0.58 8.63 -1.66
CA LEU A 274 -0.71 8.78 -2.32
C LEU A 274 -0.57 9.38 -3.71
N ASP A 275 -1.26 8.76 -4.66
CA ASP A 275 -1.63 9.30 -5.97
C ASP A 275 -0.43 9.70 -6.84
N THR A 276 -0.06 8.81 -7.76
CA THR A 276 0.82 9.15 -8.88
C THR A 276 0.00 9.86 -9.96
N PRO A 277 0.38 11.09 -10.37
CA PRO A 277 -0.38 11.85 -11.34
C PRO A 277 -0.21 11.28 -12.76
N LEU A 278 -1.16 11.60 -13.64
CA LEU A 278 -1.06 11.27 -15.05
C LEU A 278 0.24 11.84 -15.66
N ASN A 279 0.89 11.05 -16.53
CA ASN A 279 2.15 11.39 -17.20
C ASN A 279 3.37 11.51 -16.28
N ALA A 280 3.29 11.07 -15.02
CA ALA A 280 4.47 10.94 -14.18
C ALA A 280 5.48 9.97 -14.84
N ILE A 281 6.76 10.33 -14.77
CA ILE A 281 7.86 9.47 -15.25
C ILE A 281 8.24 8.46 -14.16
N LEU A 282 8.10 8.86 -12.90
CA LEU A 282 8.35 8.06 -11.71
C LEU A 282 7.08 8.00 -10.86
N PRO A 283 6.81 6.88 -10.16
CA PRO A 283 5.73 6.83 -9.19
C PRO A 283 6.04 7.70 -7.96
N VAL A 284 4.98 8.17 -7.29
CA VAL A 284 5.09 8.75 -5.94
C VAL A 284 5.65 7.69 -4.98
N GLY A 285 6.64 8.04 -4.15
CA GLY A 285 7.23 7.02 -3.31
C GLY A 285 8.59 7.28 -2.67
N LEU A 286 9.07 6.22 -2.01
CA LEU A 286 10.38 6.09 -1.39
C LEU A 286 11.25 5.14 -2.22
N PHE A 287 12.46 5.53 -2.59
CA PHE A 287 13.31 4.71 -3.46
C PHE A 287 14.78 4.67 -3.00
N ALA A 288 15.44 3.52 -3.16
CA ALA A 288 16.90 3.37 -2.99
C ALA A 288 17.50 2.53 -4.13
N ASN A 289 17.21 2.94 -5.37
CA ASN A 289 17.47 2.17 -6.59
C ASN A 289 18.95 2.11 -6.99
N SER A 290 19.32 1.05 -7.71
CA SER A 290 20.59 0.91 -8.43
C SER A 290 20.35 0.70 -9.92
N ILE A 291 20.64 1.70 -10.75
CA ILE A 291 20.30 1.70 -12.18
C ILE A 291 21.55 2.08 -12.98
N PHE A 292 21.75 1.52 -14.18
CA PHE A 292 22.90 1.76 -15.06
C PHE A 292 24.25 1.22 -14.55
N GLY A 293 24.67 1.59 -13.35
CA GLY A 293 25.96 1.25 -12.78
C GLY A 293 26.00 -0.11 -12.07
N THR A 294 27.10 -0.40 -11.38
CA THR A 294 27.32 -1.67 -10.66
C THR A 294 27.19 -1.52 -9.14
N GLY A 295 26.93 -0.31 -8.64
CA GLY A 295 26.79 -0.03 -7.22
C GLY A 295 25.63 -0.78 -6.58
N LYS A 296 25.81 -1.33 -5.37
CA LYS A 296 24.69 -1.96 -4.64
C LYS A 296 23.66 -0.90 -4.24
N GLY A 297 22.36 -1.16 -4.43
CA GLY A 297 21.27 -0.31 -3.92
C GLY A 297 21.22 -0.25 -2.39
N GLY A 298 20.56 0.78 -1.86
CA GLY A 298 20.42 0.98 -0.41
C GLY A 298 19.17 0.31 0.16
N ASN A 299 19.05 0.28 1.49
CA ASN A 299 17.86 -0.25 2.16
C ASN A 299 16.84 0.84 2.46
N ILE A 300 15.56 0.46 2.49
CA ILE A 300 14.44 1.30 2.95
C ILE A 300 13.93 0.72 4.26
N ASP A 301 13.94 1.51 5.33
CA ASP A 301 13.37 1.16 6.64
C ASP A 301 12.30 2.17 7.03
N VAL A 302 11.05 1.72 7.16
CA VAL A 302 9.92 2.56 7.57
C VAL A 302 9.32 1.99 8.85
N ARG A 303 9.24 2.83 9.91
CA ARG A 303 8.56 2.48 11.17
C ARG A 303 7.48 3.50 11.51
N THR A 304 6.27 3.02 11.78
CA THR A 304 5.15 3.89 12.16
C THR A 304 4.00 3.13 12.87
N ARG A 305 2.84 3.77 13.03
CA ARG A 305 1.61 3.08 13.43
C ARG A 305 0.79 2.62 12.23
N ARG A 306 0.64 3.49 11.22
CA ARG A 306 -0.14 3.21 10.01
C ARG A 306 0.63 3.55 8.74
N ILE A 307 0.64 2.65 7.77
CA ILE A 307 1.13 2.94 6.40
C ILE A 307 -0.04 2.86 5.42
N VAL A 308 -0.17 3.87 4.56
CA VAL A 308 -1.12 3.83 3.42
C VAL A 308 -0.38 4.07 2.13
N MET A 309 -0.57 3.17 1.17
CA MET A 309 -0.07 3.28 -0.19
C MET A 309 -1.24 3.18 -1.16
N ARG A 310 -1.51 4.24 -1.93
CA ARG A 310 -2.68 4.27 -2.82
C ARG A 310 -2.38 4.99 -4.12
N GLY A 311 -3.05 4.59 -5.19
CA GLY A 311 -3.05 5.34 -6.44
C GLY A 311 -1.69 5.29 -7.16
N GLY A 312 -0.97 4.19 -7.05
CA GLY A 312 0.39 4.01 -7.57
C GLY A 312 1.48 4.50 -6.62
N GLY A 313 1.22 4.51 -5.31
CA GLY A 313 2.21 4.82 -4.28
C GLY A 313 3.13 3.64 -4.00
N GLN A 314 4.45 3.87 -4.04
CA GLN A 314 5.44 2.79 -4.00
C GLN A 314 6.54 3.01 -2.95
N THR A 315 7.10 1.89 -2.48
CA THR A 315 8.46 1.85 -1.93
C THR A 315 9.29 0.91 -2.79
N GLY A 316 10.34 1.40 -3.46
CA GLY A 316 11.00 0.65 -4.53
C GLY A 316 12.52 0.55 -4.37
N ASN A 317 13.04 -0.68 -4.49
CA ASN A 317 14.46 -0.98 -4.53
C ASN A 317 14.81 -1.81 -5.76
N GLN A 318 14.93 -1.12 -6.88
CA GLN A 318 15.12 -1.75 -8.19
C GLN A 318 16.60 -1.89 -8.54
N SER A 319 16.94 -2.98 -9.22
CA SER A 319 18.20 -3.17 -9.92
C SER A 319 17.97 -3.10 -11.43
N GLY A 320 18.54 -2.10 -12.10
CA GLY A 320 18.08 -1.72 -13.44
C GLY A 320 16.68 -1.12 -13.40
N ALA A 321 16.10 -0.86 -14.57
CA ALA A 321 14.78 -0.26 -14.65
C ALA A 321 14.12 -0.54 -16.00
N LEU A 322 12.79 -0.45 -16.02
CA LEU A 322 12.03 -0.28 -17.25
C LEU A 322 11.40 1.11 -17.23
N LEU A 323 11.89 1.98 -18.10
CA LEU A 323 11.38 3.34 -18.25
C LEU A 323 10.65 3.46 -19.58
N SER A 324 9.94 4.59 -19.78
CA SER A 324 9.38 4.93 -21.09
C SER A 324 10.44 5.00 -22.21
N LEU A 325 11.73 5.08 -21.85
CA LEU A 325 12.88 5.07 -22.76
C LEU A 325 13.32 3.64 -23.17
N GLY A 326 12.80 2.60 -22.52
CA GLY A 326 13.16 1.20 -22.74
C GLY A 326 13.73 0.50 -21.51
N LEU A 327 14.09 -0.77 -21.69
CA LEU A 327 14.73 -1.60 -20.66
C LEU A 327 16.17 -1.14 -20.43
N ILE A 328 16.52 -0.96 -19.15
CA ILE A 328 17.87 -0.73 -18.66
C ILE A 328 18.28 -2.00 -17.89
N PRO A 329 18.93 -2.98 -18.54
CA PRO A 329 19.25 -4.27 -17.93
C PRO A 329 20.55 -4.22 -17.11
N SER A 330 20.90 -3.05 -16.57
CA SER A 330 22.15 -2.82 -15.84
C SER A 330 21.87 -2.17 -14.50
N GLY A 331 22.48 -2.71 -13.45
CA GLY A 331 22.31 -2.33 -12.05
C GLY A 331 23.15 -3.25 -11.16
N GLY A 332 23.57 -2.77 -10.00
CA GLY A 332 24.13 -3.61 -8.94
C GLY A 332 23.03 -4.33 -8.13
N PRO A 333 23.39 -5.17 -7.14
CA PRO A 333 22.39 -5.89 -6.35
C PRO A 333 21.41 -4.92 -5.66
N GLY A 334 20.12 -5.29 -5.66
CA GLY A 334 19.09 -4.52 -4.98
C GLY A 334 19.29 -4.51 -3.46
N GLY A 335 18.79 -3.45 -2.79
CA GLY A 335 18.72 -3.39 -1.33
C GLY A 335 17.36 -3.87 -0.81
N ASN A 336 17.24 -4.01 0.51
CA ASN A 336 16.05 -4.56 1.16
C ASN A 336 15.04 -3.48 1.55
N ILE A 337 13.77 -3.87 1.66
CA ILE A 337 12.67 -3.02 2.15
C ILE A 337 12.14 -3.63 3.45
N ASN A 338 12.10 -2.85 4.53
CA ASN A 338 11.52 -3.23 5.81
C ASN A 338 10.41 -2.25 6.16
N LEU A 339 9.18 -2.75 6.30
CA LEU A 339 8.01 -1.98 6.71
C LEU A 339 7.47 -2.50 8.03
N GLU A 340 7.45 -1.65 9.05
CA GLU A 340 6.99 -1.97 10.39
C GLU A 340 5.91 -0.96 10.80
N ALA A 341 4.68 -1.44 11.00
CA ALA A 341 3.56 -0.60 11.41
C ALA A 341 2.82 -1.26 12.57
N THR A 342 2.66 -0.57 13.71
CA THR A 342 2.05 -1.21 14.89
C THR A 342 0.55 -1.50 14.75
N ASP A 343 -0.17 -0.73 13.95
CA ASP A 343 -1.62 -0.87 13.77
C ASP A 343 -1.94 -1.54 12.43
N SER A 344 -1.65 -0.90 11.29
CA SER A 344 -1.98 -1.45 9.97
C SER A 344 -1.14 -0.95 8.79
N ILE A 345 -1.16 -1.73 7.71
CA ILE A 345 -0.64 -1.35 6.39
C ILE A 345 -1.75 -1.59 5.35
N GLU A 346 -2.12 -0.55 4.63
CA GLU A 346 -3.14 -0.61 3.58
C GLU A 346 -2.53 -0.25 2.22
N ILE A 347 -2.68 -1.15 1.25
CA ILE A 347 -2.12 -1.00 -0.10
C ILE A 347 -3.26 -1.17 -1.12
N VAL A 348 -3.54 -0.11 -1.90
CA VAL A 348 -4.75 -0.05 -2.72
C VAL A 348 -4.47 0.46 -4.12
N GLY A 349 -4.88 -0.33 -5.11
CA GLY A 349 -5.06 0.18 -6.46
C GLY A 349 -3.77 0.40 -7.24
N LEU A 350 -3.96 0.96 -8.43
CA LEU A 350 -2.92 1.43 -9.34
C LEU A 350 -3.03 2.95 -9.53
N SER A 351 -2.04 3.54 -10.20
CA SER A 351 -2.14 4.92 -10.71
C SER A 351 -3.32 5.06 -11.68
N PRO A 352 -3.85 6.29 -11.89
CA PRO A 352 -5.02 6.51 -12.76
C PRO A 352 -4.88 6.04 -14.21
N ASP A 353 -3.65 5.84 -14.69
CA ASP A 353 -3.33 5.32 -16.02
C ASP A 353 -3.00 3.82 -16.03
N GLY A 354 -3.03 3.16 -14.87
CA GLY A 354 -2.68 1.76 -14.67
C GLY A 354 -1.19 1.46 -14.84
N GLN A 355 -0.32 2.48 -14.96
CA GLN A 355 1.12 2.28 -15.20
C GLN A 355 1.88 1.82 -13.95
N PHE A 356 1.43 2.24 -12.76
CA PHE A 356 2.13 1.98 -11.52
C PHE A 356 1.20 1.29 -10.52
N GLY A 357 1.53 0.06 -10.11
CA GLY A 357 0.87 -0.58 -8.97
C GLY A 357 1.25 0.11 -7.65
N SER A 358 0.37 0.03 -6.65
CA SER A 358 0.73 0.47 -5.29
C SER A 358 1.38 -0.67 -4.51
N GLY A 359 2.37 -0.35 -3.68
CA GLY A 359 3.01 -1.28 -2.75
C GLY A 359 4.54 -1.32 -2.81
N PRO A 360 5.17 -2.13 -1.93
CA PRO A 360 6.60 -2.34 -1.91
C PRO A 360 7.08 -3.28 -3.03
N GLY A 361 8.21 -2.94 -3.66
CA GLY A 361 8.76 -3.71 -4.77
C GLY A 361 10.30 -3.76 -4.81
N THR A 362 10.87 -4.96 -4.94
CA THR A 362 12.31 -5.21 -5.15
C THR A 362 12.55 -5.93 -6.48
N THR A 363 12.34 -5.24 -7.60
CA THR A 363 12.49 -5.84 -8.94
C THR A 363 13.94 -5.79 -9.43
N THR A 364 14.46 -6.88 -9.99
CA THR A 364 15.70 -6.86 -10.78
C THR A 364 15.46 -7.05 -12.28
N PHE A 365 15.93 -6.09 -13.06
CA PHE A 365 16.03 -6.11 -14.52
C PHE A 365 17.45 -6.44 -14.98
N SER A 366 18.41 -6.57 -14.07
CA SER A 366 19.82 -6.77 -14.34
C SER A 366 20.28 -8.21 -14.05
N GLU A 367 21.56 -8.49 -14.31
CA GLU A 367 22.20 -9.75 -13.90
C GLU A 367 22.61 -9.77 -12.41
N SER A 368 22.15 -8.79 -11.62
CA SER A 368 22.35 -8.75 -10.17
C SER A 368 21.08 -9.18 -9.41
N PRO A 369 21.20 -9.84 -8.24
CA PRO A 369 20.05 -10.27 -7.45
C PRO A 369 19.15 -9.12 -7.00
N ALA A 370 17.85 -9.40 -6.92
CA ALA A 370 16.88 -8.53 -6.25
C ALA A 370 17.08 -8.50 -4.72
N GLY A 371 16.53 -7.47 -4.07
CA GLY A 371 16.51 -7.35 -2.61
C GLY A 371 15.30 -8.04 -1.98
N ASN A 372 15.30 -8.17 -0.65
CA ASN A 372 14.21 -8.81 0.09
C ASN A 372 13.20 -7.79 0.65
N ILE A 373 11.98 -8.25 0.92
CA ILE A 373 10.93 -7.45 1.56
C ILE A 373 10.54 -8.09 2.90
N THR A 374 10.49 -7.30 3.96
CA THR A 374 9.99 -7.72 5.28
C THR A 374 8.86 -6.80 5.71
N ILE A 375 7.72 -7.38 6.10
CA ILE A 375 6.55 -6.64 6.57
C ILE A 375 6.09 -7.18 7.92
N SER A 376 5.92 -6.28 8.89
CA SER A 376 5.37 -6.59 10.21
C SER A 376 4.29 -5.59 10.59
N THR A 377 3.07 -6.05 10.84
CA THR A 377 1.96 -5.18 11.28
C THR A 377 0.82 -5.95 11.95
N GLY A 378 -0.13 -5.27 12.61
CA GLY A 378 -1.35 -5.91 13.09
C GLY A 378 -2.22 -6.40 11.93
N GLU A 379 -2.59 -5.49 11.03
CA GLU A 379 -3.43 -5.80 9.87
C GLU A 379 -2.76 -5.37 8.55
N LEU A 380 -2.66 -6.30 7.58
CA LEU A 380 -2.21 -6.01 6.22
C LEU A 380 -3.36 -6.22 5.23
N ILE A 381 -3.74 -5.15 4.52
CA ILE A 381 -4.79 -5.16 3.49
C ILE A 381 -4.15 -4.81 2.15
N VAL A 382 -4.32 -5.67 1.16
CA VAL A 382 -3.87 -5.46 -0.23
C VAL A 382 -5.04 -5.67 -1.16
N ARG A 383 -5.44 -4.62 -1.90
CA ARG A 383 -6.64 -4.70 -2.74
C ARG A 383 -6.58 -3.92 -4.06
N ASP A 384 -7.53 -4.23 -4.92
CA ASP A 384 -7.80 -3.52 -6.18
C ASP A 384 -6.60 -3.49 -7.15
N GLY A 385 -5.83 -4.59 -7.21
CA GLY A 385 -4.65 -4.71 -8.06
C GLY A 385 -3.35 -4.12 -7.49
N ALA A 386 -3.34 -3.75 -6.21
CA ALA A 386 -2.10 -3.48 -5.48
C ALA A 386 -1.20 -4.72 -5.39
N SER A 387 0.13 -4.53 -5.33
CA SER A 387 1.07 -5.65 -5.24
C SER A 387 2.26 -5.44 -4.29
N ILE A 388 2.69 -6.54 -3.66
CA ILE A 388 3.94 -6.67 -2.90
C ILE A 388 4.83 -7.65 -3.66
N GLU A 389 5.94 -7.19 -4.24
CA GLU A 389 6.69 -8.00 -5.21
C GLU A 389 8.21 -8.01 -5.05
N ALA A 390 8.81 -9.19 -5.04
CA ALA A 390 10.26 -9.40 -5.03
C ALA A 390 10.70 -10.23 -6.24
N THR A 391 10.76 -9.59 -7.40
CA THR A 391 10.75 -10.27 -8.71
C THR A 391 12.06 -10.15 -9.47
N THR A 392 12.40 -11.20 -10.24
CA THR A 392 13.43 -11.13 -11.29
C THR A 392 12.82 -11.13 -12.69
N LEU A 393 13.32 -10.26 -13.56
CA LEU A 393 12.97 -10.17 -14.98
C LEU A 393 14.17 -10.49 -15.89
N ASN A 394 15.24 -11.06 -15.33
CA ASN A 394 16.47 -11.39 -16.05
C ASN A 394 17.06 -12.71 -15.52
N SER A 395 18.38 -12.90 -15.57
CA SER A 395 19.07 -14.15 -15.23
C SER A 395 19.43 -14.30 -13.75
N ALA A 396 19.40 -13.23 -12.97
CA ALA A 396 19.69 -13.27 -11.55
C ALA A 396 18.49 -13.73 -10.70
N PRO A 397 18.71 -14.30 -9.50
CA PRO A 397 17.61 -14.68 -8.61
C PRO A 397 16.74 -13.49 -8.17
N GLY A 398 15.44 -13.76 -8.02
CA GLY A 398 14.48 -12.89 -7.34
C GLY A 398 14.76 -12.76 -5.85
N GLY A 399 14.07 -11.83 -5.19
CA GLY A 399 14.19 -11.60 -3.75
C GLY A 399 13.17 -12.43 -2.96
N SER A 400 13.39 -12.58 -1.66
CA SER A 400 12.44 -13.27 -0.77
C SER A 400 11.55 -12.27 -0.02
N ILE A 401 10.35 -12.71 0.36
CA ILE A 401 9.41 -11.91 1.15
C ILE A 401 9.07 -12.63 2.45
N SER A 402 9.07 -11.89 3.56
CA SER A 402 8.64 -12.38 4.86
C SER A 402 7.57 -11.45 5.45
N ILE A 403 6.41 -12.02 5.77
CA ILE A 403 5.28 -11.32 6.36
C ILE A 403 4.94 -11.93 7.72
N ALA A 404 4.81 -11.08 8.74
CA ALA A 404 4.31 -11.43 10.06
C ALA A 404 3.20 -10.46 10.46
N VAL A 405 1.96 -10.95 10.52
CA VAL A 405 0.79 -10.11 10.85
C VAL A 405 -0.21 -10.83 11.78
N ASP A 406 -1.20 -10.12 12.32
CA ASP A 406 -2.33 -10.79 12.98
C ASP A 406 -3.39 -11.17 11.94
N ARG A 407 -3.66 -10.29 10.96
CA ARG A 407 -4.62 -10.51 9.87
C ARG A 407 -4.07 -10.07 8.52
N LEU A 408 -4.23 -10.93 7.51
CA LEU A 408 -3.89 -10.66 6.12
C LEU A 408 -5.14 -10.76 5.24
N GLU A 409 -5.48 -9.68 4.53
CA GLU A 409 -6.55 -9.68 3.54
C GLU A 409 -6.01 -9.27 2.15
N LEU A 410 -6.12 -10.18 1.18
CA LEU A 410 -5.87 -9.94 -0.24
C LEU A 410 -7.18 -10.04 -1.02
N SER A 411 -7.55 -8.99 -1.75
CA SER A 411 -8.81 -9.02 -2.53
C SER A 411 -8.77 -8.21 -3.83
N GLY A 412 -9.45 -8.70 -4.86
CA GLY A 412 -9.80 -7.93 -6.05
C GLY A 412 -8.72 -7.84 -7.12
N THR A 413 -9.09 -7.15 -8.20
CA THR A 413 -8.25 -6.90 -9.39
C THR A 413 -8.23 -5.40 -9.72
N GLY A 414 -7.27 -5.01 -10.56
CA GLY A 414 -6.93 -3.63 -10.90
C GLY A 414 -8.04 -2.82 -11.56
N THR A 415 -8.18 -1.57 -11.13
CA THR A 415 -9.16 -0.64 -11.67
C THR A 415 -8.57 0.17 -12.84
N ALA A 416 -8.61 -0.45 -14.02
CA ALA A 416 -8.54 0.16 -15.36
C ALA A 416 -7.22 0.77 -15.91
N ASN A 417 -7.06 0.71 -17.24
CA ASN A 417 -5.99 1.37 -17.99
C ASN A 417 -6.31 2.84 -18.34
N ARG A 418 -5.42 3.53 -19.07
CA ARG A 418 -5.58 4.91 -19.60
C ARG A 418 -6.93 5.24 -20.28
N GLN A 419 -7.73 4.26 -20.70
CA GLN A 419 -9.03 4.45 -21.34
C GLN A 419 -10.23 4.12 -20.43
N GLY A 420 -10.00 3.81 -19.14
CA GLY A 420 -11.05 3.36 -18.23
C GLY A 420 -11.49 1.91 -18.47
N THR A 421 -10.76 1.14 -19.29
CA THR A 421 -11.04 -0.29 -19.51
C THR A 421 -10.48 -1.07 -18.33
N PRO A 422 -11.31 -1.86 -17.60
CA PRO A 422 -10.83 -2.75 -16.54
C PRO A 422 -9.65 -3.59 -17.04
N ILE A 423 -8.55 -3.60 -16.28
CA ILE A 423 -7.44 -4.50 -16.51
C ILE A 423 -7.47 -5.53 -15.41
N ASP A 424 -7.53 -6.81 -15.76
CA ASP A 424 -7.41 -7.88 -14.76
C ASP A 424 -5.97 -7.97 -14.29
N PHE A 425 -5.61 -7.04 -13.39
CA PHE A 425 -4.36 -7.07 -12.67
C PHE A 425 -4.66 -7.49 -11.23
N PRO A 426 -4.49 -8.78 -10.87
CA PRO A 426 -4.86 -9.27 -9.56
C PRO A 426 -4.06 -8.59 -8.46
N SER A 427 -4.68 -8.34 -7.31
CA SER A 427 -3.91 -8.04 -6.11
C SER A 427 -3.01 -9.20 -5.78
N SER A 428 -1.73 -8.91 -5.54
CA SER A 428 -0.71 -9.95 -5.45
C SER A 428 0.30 -9.75 -4.33
N LEU A 429 0.71 -10.88 -3.76
CA LEU A 429 1.90 -11.00 -2.93
C LEU A 429 2.81 -12.02 -3.60
N GLY A 430 3.98 -11.63 -4.08
CA GLY A 430 4.80 -12.62 -4.78
C GLY A 430 6.29 -12.38 -4.95
N ALA A 431 7.02 -13.48 -4.95
CA ALA A 431 8.46 -13.55 -5.16
C ALA A 431 8.75 -14.30 -6.47
N SER A 432 8.41 -13.71 -7.62
CA SER A 432 8.32 -14.43 -8.89
C SER A 432 9.58 -14.34 -9.77
N SER A 433 9.66 -15.23 -10.76
CA SER A 433 10.54 -15.10 -11.92
C SER A 433 9.70 -14.83 -13.16
N GLY A 434 9.86 -13.65 -13.74
CA GLY A 434 8.99 -13.15 -14.79
C GLY A 434 7.73 -12.49 -14.25
N ARG A 435 7.02 -11.80 -15.13
CA ARG A 435 5.72 -11.18 -14.89
C ARG A 435 4.82 -11.25 -16.12
N GLU A 436 3.53 -11.48 -15.91
CA GLU A 436 2.54 -11.64 -16.98
C GLU A 436 2.34 -10.34 -17.80
N ASP A 437 2.49 -9.19 -17.15
CA ASP A 437 2.41 -7.87 -17.78
C ASP A 437 3.70 -7.47 -18.54
N PHE A 438 4.76 -8.28 -18.45
CA PHE A 438 6.00 -8.12 -19.21
C PHE A 438 6.33 -9.35 -20.07
N PRO A 439 5.45 -9.78 -21.00
CA PRO A 439 5.59 -11.06 -21.72
C PRO A 439 6.82 -11.13 -22.64
N ASP A 440 7.36 -9.97 -23.04
CA ASP A 440 8.56 -9.88 -23.88
C ASP A 440 9.87 -10.06 -23.08
N LEU A 441 9.80 -10.00 -21.74
CA LEU A 441 10.93 -10.21 -20.85
C LEU A 441 10.93 -11.66 -20.32
N VAL A 442 11.73 -12.51 -20.96
CA VAL A 442 11.88 -13.91 -20.52
C VAL A 442 12.91 -13.98 -19.39
N ALA A 443 12.42 -14.05 -18.15
CA ALA A 443 13.27 -14.29 -16.99
C ALA A 443 13.88 -15.71 -17.03
N SER A 444 15.15 -15.82 -16.65
CA SER A 444 15.83 -17.12 -16.51
C SER A 444 16.40 -17.36 -15.11
N GLY A 445 16.42 -16.33 -14.27
CA GLY A 445 16.74 -16.45 -12.85
C GLY A 445 15.64 -17.16 -12.08
N THR A 446 16.00 -17.74 -10.94
CA THR A 446 15.03 -18.42 -10.06
C THR A 446 14.13 -17.40 -9.37
N ALA A 447 12.87 -17.78 -9.15
CA ALA A 447 11.98 -17.07 -8.25
C ALA A 447 12.52 -17.09 -6.81
N GLY A 448 12.02 -16.20 -5.96
CA GLY A 448 12.40 -16.15 -4.54
C GLY A 448 11.40 -16.91 -3.66
N ASP A 449 11.73 -17.00 -2.37
CA ASP A 449 10.85 -17.66 -1.39
C ASP A 449 9.88 -16.66 -0.75
N LEU A 450 8.69 -17.15 -0.39
CA LEU A 450 7.66 -16.37 0.30
C LEU A 450 7.26 -17.07 1.61
N GLN A 451 7.43 -16.37 2.73
CA GLN A 451 6.96 -16.82 4.03
C GLN A 451 5.88 -15.88 4.57
N VAL A 452 4.74 -16.45 4.94
CA VAL A 452 3.62 -15.70 5.53
C VAL A 452 3.23 -16.35 6.87
N ARG A 453 3.31 -15.56 7.95
CA ARG A 453 2.76 -15.91 9.25
C ARG A 453 1.63 -14.96 9.61
N ALA A 454 0.44 -15.49 9.87
CA ALA A 454 -0.71 -14.69 10.29
C ALA A 454 -1.59 -15.43 11.30
N GLY A 455 -2.47 -14.75 12.02
CA GLY A 455 -3.59 -15.42 12.69
C GLY A 455 -4.63 -15.87 11.66
N GLU A 456 -5.09 -14.93 10.84
CA GLU A 456 -6.05 -15.19 9.76
C GLU A 456 -5.52 -14.70 8.40
N ILE A 457 -5.70 -15.51 7.36
CA ILE A 457 -5.43 -15.14 5.97
C ILE A 457 -6.70 -15.31 5.14
N VAL A 458 -7.09 -14.24 4.44
CA VAL A 458 -8.17 -14.25 3.45
C VAL A 458 -7.60 -13.85 2.10
N VAL A 459 -7.74 -14.72 1.10
CA VAL A 459 -7.40 -14.43 -0.30
C VAL A 459 -8.64 -14.63 -1.14
N ARG A 460 -9.17 -13.55 -1.73
CA ARG A 460 -10.45 -13.60 -2.43
C ARG A 460 -10.51 -12.76 -3.70
N ASP A 461 -11.60 -12.90 -4.44
CA ASP A 461 -11.93 -12.06 -5.59
C ASP A 461 -10.81 -12.02 -6.64
N GLY A 462 -10.22 -13.19 -6.94
CA GLY A 462 -9.14 -13.36 -7.93
C GLY A 462 -7.73 -12.98 -7.47
N ALA A 463 -7.55 -12.54 -6.22
CA ALA A 463 -6.24 -12.21 -5.65
C ALA A 463 -5.32 -13.44 -5.52
N ARG A 464 -4.01 -13.22 -5.46
CA ARG A 464 -3.00 -14.29 -5.56
C ARG A 464 -1.84 -14.13 -4.57
N ILE A 465 -1.41 -15.24 -3.97
CA ILE A 465 -0.11 -15.38 -3.31
C ILE A 465 0.75 -16.28 -4.17
N THR A 466 1.90 -15.80 -4.66
CA THR A 466 2.64 -16.47 -5.74
C THR A 466 4.16 -16.50 -5.60
N VAL A 467 4.77 -17.63 -5.98
CA VAL A 467 6.23 -17.81 -6.16
C VAL A 467 6.55 -18.40 -7.54
N THR A 468 5.67 -18.13 -8.52
CA THR A 468 5.73 -18.72 -9.86
C THR A 468 6.99 -18.36 -10.64
N SER A 469 7.33 -19.20 -11.61
CA SER A 469 8.28 -18.88 -12.68
C SER A 469 7.63 -18.98 -14.06
N LEU A 470 7.51 -17.85 -14.74
CA LEU A 470 6.95 -17.76 -16.10
C LEU A 470 7.98 -18.06 -17.19
N GLY A 471 9.26 -17.96 -16.87
CA GLY A 471 10.36 -18.19 -17.80
C GLY A 471 11.00 -19.58 -17.68
N THR A 472 12.33 -19.61 -17.76
CA THR A 472 13.11 -20.86 -17.65
C THR A 472 13.72 -21.08 -16.27
N GLY A 473 13.63 -20.11 -15.37
CA GLY A 473 14.08 -20.26 -13.99
C GLY A 473 13.14 -21.17 -13.19
N ASP A 474 13.62 -21.67 -12.05
CA ASP A 474 12.80 -22.47 -11.14
C ASP A 474 11.83 -21.58 -10.34
N ALA A 475 10.66 -22.13 -9.97
CA ALA A 475 9.78 -21.47 -9.00
C ALA A 475 10.35 -21.57 -7.57
N GLY A 476 9.89 -20.68 -6.70
CA GLY A 476 10.33 -20.61 -5.31
C GLY A 476 9.55 -21.55 -4.40
N THR A 477 9.76 -21.36 -3.09
CA THR A 477 8.98 -22.00 -2.04
C THR A 477 7.97 -21.04 -1.42
N LEU A 478 6.72 -21.47 -1.33
CA LEU A 478 5.65 -20.78 -0.59
C LEU A 478 5.41 -21.50 0.74
N ASP A 479 5.64 -20.82 1.86
CA ASP A 479 5.44 -21.33 3.21
C ASP A 479 4.44 -20.45 3.97
N ILE A 480 3.27 -21.02 4.30
CA ILE A 480 2.19 -20.32 4.98
C ILE A 480 1.90 -21.00 6.32
N GLU A 481 1.88 -20.19 7.39
CA GLU A 481 1.50 -20.61 8.74
C GLU A 481 0.41 -19.66 9.24
N ALA A 482 -0.79 -20.21 9.50
CA ALA A 482 -1.91 -19.44 10.02
C ALA A 482 -2.81 -20.25 10.96
N ASP A 483 -3.65 -19.58 11.76
CA ASP A 483 -4.72 -20.26 12.52
C ASP A 483 -5.90 -20.62 11.59
N ALA A 484 -6.16 -19.77 10.59
CA ALA A 484 -7.14 -20.02 9.54
C ALA A 484 -6.69 -19.43 8.18
N LEU A 485 -6.92 -20.19 7.11
CA LEU A 485 -6.69 -19.77 5.73
C LEU A 485 -7.96 -19.98 4.90
N PHE A 486 -8.47 -18.89 4.32
CA PHE A 486 -9.65 -18.86 3.46
C PHE A 486 -9.27 -18.41 2.05
N LEU A 487 -9.45 -19.30 1.07
CA LEU A 487 -9.46 -18.96 -0.34
C LEU A 487 -10.91 -18.92 -0.82
N ASP A 488 -11.33 -17.81 -1.42
CA ASP A 488 -12.72 -17.63 -1.87
C ASP A 488 -12.78 -16.92 -3.23
N ASN A 489 -13.89 -17.08 -3.95
CA ASN A 489 -14.17 -16.41 -5.23
C ASN A 489 -12.93 -16.26 -6.15
N GLY A 490 -12.30 -17.39 -6.49
CA GLY A 490 -11.13 -17.43 -7.37
C GLY A 490 -9.79 -17.06 -6.74
N GLY A 491 -9.71 -16.91 -5.41
CA GLY A 491 -8.46 -16.72 -4.67
C GLY A 491 -7.46 -17.86 -4.87
N ARG A 492 -6.16 -17.54 -4.98
CA ARG A 492 -5.11 -18.51 -5.38
C ARG A 492 -3.86 -18.50 -4.51
N LEU A 493 -3.32 -19.70 -4.28
CA LEU A 493 -1.92 -19.91 -3.91
C LEU A 493 -1.19 -20.61 -5.07
N ASP A 494 -0.12 -20.01 -5.58
CA ASP A 494 0.48 -20.42 -6.84
C ASP A 494 2.01 -20.53 -6.78
N ALA A 495 2.53 -21.71 -7.10
CA ALA A 495 3.95 -22.01 -7.23
C ALA A 495 4.25 -22.72 -8.56
N ALA A 496 3.44 -22.45 -9.59
CA ALA A 496 3.56 -23.05 -10.91
C ALA A 496 4.82 -22.62 -11.68
N THR A 497 5.21 -23.46 -12.64
CA THR A 497 6.33 -23.17 -13.56
C THR A 497 6.00 -23.37 -15.03
N GLY A 498 6.57 -22.50 -15.86
CA GLY A 498 6.62 -22.65 -17.31
C GLY A 498 7.61 -23.74 -17.73
N SER A 499 8.90 -23.49 -17.52
CA SER A 499 9.97 -24.40 -17.99
C SER A 499 11.07 -24.72 -16.98
N GLY A 500 11.11 -24.08 -15.81
CA GLY A 500 11.97 -24.49 -14.69
C GLY A 500 11.29 -25.49 -13.76
N ALA A 501 12.03 -26.05 -12.81
CA ALA A 501 11.52 -27.05 -11.87
C ALA A 501 10.32 -26.52 -11.06
N GLY A 502 9.30 -27.36 -10.88
CA GLY A 502 8.09 -27.01 -10.13
C GLY A 502 8.39 -26.53 -8.70
N GLY A 503 7.65 -25.52 -8.25
CA GLY A 503 7.82 -24.92 -6.92
C GLY A 503 7.32 -25.84 -5.79
N ASN A 504 7.65 -25.48 -4.55
CA ASN A 504 7.12 -26.17 -3.37
C ASN A 504 6.15 -25.27 -2.64
N LEU A 505 5.05 -25.86 -2.15
CA LEU A 505 4.03 -25.16 -1.39
C LEU A 505 3.75 -25.91 -0.09
N ARG A 506 3.90 -25.21 1.03
CA ARG A 506 3.58 -25.72 2.36
C ARG A 506 2.56 -24.81 3.04
N VAL A 507 1.49 -25.42 3.55
CA VAL A 507 0.49 -24.74 4.37
C VAL A 507 0.37 -25.47 5.69
N ARG A 508 0.50 -24.74 6.79
CA ARG A 508 0.09 -25.17 8.12
C ARG A 508 -1.04 -24.26 8.59
N ALA A 509 -2.25 -24.79 8.62
CA ALA A 509 -3.40 -24.07 9.15
C ALA A 509 -4.45 -25.05 9.71
N PRO A 510 -4.84 -24.96 11.00
CA PRO A 510 -5.92 -25.77 11.56
C PRO A 510 -7.20 -25.76 10.71
N ILE A 511 -7.55 -24.60 10.14
CA ILE A 511 -8.67 -24.45 9.22
C ILE A 511 -8.15 -24.04 7.85
N LEU A 512 -8.38 -24.88 6.84
CA LEU A 512 -8.13 -24.57 5.44
C LEU A 512 -9.43 -24.70 4.64
N GLN A 513 -9.91 -23.59 4.09
CA GLN A 513 -11.12 -23.55 3.28
C GLN A 513 -10.84 -23.00 1.89
N LEU A 514 -11.34 -23.69 0.87
CA LEU A 514 -11.35 -23.25 -0.51
C LEU A 514 -12.80 -23.25 -1.04
N ARG A 515 -13.24 -22.13 -1.61
CA ARG A 515 -14.59 -21.98 -2.16
C ARG A 515 -14.57 -21.23 -3.49
N GLU A 516 -15.61 -21.43 -4.28
CA GLU A 516 -15.92 -20.66 -5.48
C GLU A 516 -14.75 -20.55 -6.48
N ASN A 517 -14.29 -21.68 -7.02
CA ASN A 517 -13.20 -21.78 -8.00
C ASN A 517 -11.82 -21.34 -7.49
N SER A 518 -11.55 -21.49 -6.20
CA SER A 518 -10.23 -21.25 -5.62
C SER A 518 -9.21 -22.33 -6.00
N LEU A 519 -7.92 -21.98 -5.98
CA LEU A 519 -6.84 -22.86 -6.46
C LEU A 519 -5.62 -22.85 -5.53
N ILE A 520 -5.10 -24.05 -5.24
CA ILE A 520 -3.73 -24.24 -4.73
C ILE A 520 -2.96 -25.03 -5.79
N SER A 521 -1.91 -24.46 -6.37
CA SER A 521 -1.23 -25.08 -7.51
C SER A 521 0.29 -25.05 -7.44
N THR A 522 0.91 -26.15 -7.88
CA THR A 522 2.34 -26.27 -8.20
C THR A 522 2.51 -26.88 -9.60
N ASP A 523 1.60 -26.58 -10.52
CA ASP A 523 1.58 -27.16 -11.86
C ASP A 523 2.83 -26.79 -12.68
N ALA A 524 3.31 -27.71 -13.51
CA ALA A 524 4.48 -27.52 -14.34
C ALA A 524 4.16 -27.66 -15.84
N GLY A 525 4.79 -26.80 -16.65
CA GLY A 525 4.72 -26.87 -18.11
C GLY A 525 5.68 -27.93 -18.67
N ASN A 526 6.96 -27.57 -18.79
CA ASN A 526 7.96 -28.41 -19.47
C ASN A 526 8.78 -29.31 -18.53
N THR A 527 8.50 -29.28 -17.22
CA THR A 527 9.21 -30.05 -16.19
C THR A 527 8.26 -30.94 -15.40
N ASP A 528 8.81 -31.65 -14.42
CA ASP A 528 8.01 -32.34 -13.41
C ASP A 528 7.25 -31.32 -12.55
N GLY A 529 6.05 -31.69 -12.11
CA GLY A 529 5.20 -30.92 -11.20
C GLY A 529 5.84 -30.74 -9.84
N GLY A 530 5.51 -29.63 -9.17
CA GLY A 530 6.02 -29.30 -7.85
C GLY A 530 5.38 -30.11 -6.72
N ASN A 531 5.73 -29.78 -5.46
CA ASN A 531 5.19 -30.51 -4.30
C ASN A 531 4.29 -29.61 -3.46
N ILE A 532 3.16 -30.17 -3.03
CA ILE A 532 2.20 -29.56 -2.10
C ILE A 532 2.19 -30.38 -0.80
N THR A 533 2.38 -29.72 0.33
CA THR A 533 2.22 -30.28 1.67
C THR A 533 1.21 -29.44 2.46
N LEU A 534 0.09 -30.05 2.87
CA LEU A 534 -0.95 -29.41 3.67
C LEU A 534 -1.05 -30.09 5.04
N GLU A 535 -0.82 -29.32 6.10
CA GLU A 535 -0.98 -29.71 7.50
C GLU A 535 -2.17 -28.94 8.09
N THR A 536 -3.31 -29.61 8.28
CA THR A 536 -4.55 -28.98 8.75
C THR A 536 -5.33 -29.88 9.69
N ASP A 537 -6.27 -29.35 10.46
CA ASP A 537 -7.25 -30.18 11.17
C ASP A 537 -8.44 -30.42 10.25
N THR A 538 -8.93 -29.38 9.58
CA THR A 538 -10.11 -29.42 8.71
C THR A 538 -9.82 -28.80 7.35
N LEU A 539 -9.85 -29.62 6.31
CA LEU A 539 -9.84 -29.19 4.91
C LEU A 539 -11.25 -29.21 4.34
N VAL A 540 -11.75 -28.05 3.90
CA VAL A 540 -13.01 -27.91 3.16
C VAL A 540 -12.70 -27.32 1.79
N ALA A 541 -12.99 -28.05 0.72
CA ALA A 541 -12.89 -27.53 -0.64
C ALA A 541 -14.20 -27.80 -1.37
N LEU A 542 -14.89 -26.71 -1.75
CA LEU A 542 -16.23 -26.73 -2.34
C LEU A 542 -16.24 -25.92 -3.64
N ASP A 543 -17.32 -26.08 -4.41
CA ASP A 543 -17.63 -25.22 -5.56
C ASP A 543 -16.49 -25.14 -6.59
N ASN A 544 -16.01 -26.31 -7.04
CA ASN A 544 -14.96 -26.45 -8.06
C ASN A 544 -13.62 -25.81 -7.65
N SER A 545 -13.27 -25.93 -6.38
CA SER A 545 -11.99 -25.49 -5.84
C SER A 545 -10.96 -26.62 -5.81
N ASP A 546 -9.78 -26.39 -6.38
CA ASP A 546 -8.84 -27.45 -6.76
C ASP A 546 -7.47 -27.32 -6.07
N ILE A 547 -6.83 -28.48 -5.88
CA ILE A 547 -5.46 -28.63 -5.37
C ILE A 547 -4.66 -29.44 -6.39
N THR A 548 -3.71 -28.81 -7.09
CA THR A 548 -3.09 -29.40 -8.28
C THR A 548 -1.57 -29.37 -8.27
N ALA A 549 -0.95 -30.51 -8.60
CA ALA A 549 0.49 -30.65 -8.84
C ALA A 549 0.73 -31.37 -10.18
N ASN A 550 0.09 -30.89 -11.24
CA ASN A 550 0.09 -31.54 -12.55
C ASN A 550 1.34 -31.17 -13.38
N ALA A 551 1.60 -31.93 -14.45
CA ALA A 551 2.69 -31.65 -15.39
C ALA A 551 2.30 -31.87 -16.86
N ARG A 552 2.59 -30.91 -17.75
CA ARG A 552 2.29 -31.06 -19.19
C ARG A 552 3.31 -31.91 -19.94
N ARG A 553 4.62 -31.77 -19.65
CA ARG A 553 5.68 -32.56 -20.32
C ARG A 553 6.65 -33.25 -19.36
N GLY A 554 6.31 -33.31 -18.08
CA GLY A 554 7.04 -34.06 -17.05
C GLY A 554 6.14 -35.02 -16.29
N ARG A 555 6.63 -35.55 -15.17
CA ARG A 555 5.83 -36.30 -14.21
C ARG A 555 5.00 -35.37 -13.35
N GLY A 556 3.79 -35.78 -12.99
CA GLY A 556 3.03 -35.11 -11.92
C GLY A 556 3.83 -35.09 -10.62
N GLY A 557 3.58 -34.09 -9.80
CA GLY A 557 4.29 -33.83 -8.55
C GLY A 557 3.81 -34.68 -7.37
N ARG A 558 4.02 -34.19 -6.14
CA ARG A 558 3.50 -34.84 -4.93
C ARG A 558 2.50 -33.92 -4.23
N VAL A 559 1.34 -34.46 -3.89
CA VAL A 559 0.39 -33.81 -2.98
C VAL A 559 0.28 -34.66 -1.72
N GLU A 560 0.69 -34.11 -0.58
CA GLU A 560 0.59 -34.74 0.74
C GLU A 560 -0.34 -33.90 1.61
N ILE A 561 -1.43 -34.50 2.08
CA ILE A 561 -2.42 -33.83 2.93
C ILE A 561 -2.55 -34.61 4.22
N THR A 562 -2.23 -33.96 5.34
CA THR A 562 -2.50 -34.47 6.68
C THR A 562 -3.64 -33.68 7.28
N ALA A 563 -4.77 -34.33 7.53
CA ALA A 563 -6.00 -33.70 8.01
C ALA A 563 -6.78 -34.59 8.98
N GLN A 564 -7.47 -34.02 9.97
CA GLN A 564 -8.45 -34.79 10.76
C GLN A 564 -9.71 -35.07 9.93
N GLY A 565 -10.11 -34.14 9.07
CA GLY A 565 -11.22 -34.29 8.12
C GLY A 565 -10.97 -33.58 6.80
N ILE A 566 -11.37 -34.22 5.69
CA ILE A 566 -11.35 -33.68 4.33
C ILE A 566 -12.78 -33.72 3.79
N PHE A 567 -13.31 -32.58 3.36
CA PHE A 567 -14.69 -32.42 2.91
C PHE A 567 -14.79 -31.72 1.55
N GLY A 568 -15.69 -32.20 0.71
CA GLY A 568 -16.05 -31.58 -0.57
C GLY A 568 -15.09 -31.86 -1.75
N THR A 569 -13.84 -32.23 -1.46
CA THR A 569 -12.84 -32.60 -2.47
C THR A 569 -12.43 -34.06 -2.39
N ALA A 570 -11.95 -34.60 -3.52
CA ALA A 570 -11.42 -35.95 -3.61
C ALA A 570 -10.30 -36.03 -4.65
N PHE A 571 -9.43 -37.04 -4.50
CA PHE A 571 -8.48 -37.38 -5.55
C PHE A 571 -9.19 -37.85 -6.82
N ARG A 572 -8.85 -37.25 -7.96
CA ARG A 572 -9.30 -37.70 -9.30
C ARG A 572 -8.13 -37.75 -10.30
N GLU A 573 -8.26 -38.60 -11.31
CA GLU A 573 -7.25 -38.78 -12.37
C GLU A 573 -7.25 -37.66 -13.43
N SER A 574 -8.21 -36.73 -13.35
CA SER A 574 -8.35 -35.56 -14.20
C SER A 574 -9.22 -34.52 -13.50
N LEU A 575 -9.03 -33.24 -13.83
CA LEU A 575 -9.93 -32.19 -13.38
C LEU A 575 -11.37 -32.42 -13.89
N THR A 576 -12.32 -32.12 -13.03
CA THR A 576 -13.77 -32.23 -13.18
C THR A 576 -14.41 -30.89 -12.82
N PRO A 577 -15.73 -30.72 -13.01
CA PRO A 577 -16.44 -29.56 -12.48
C PRO A 577 -16.64 -29.57 -10.95
N GLU A 578 -16.11 -30.58 -10.24
CA GLU A 578 -16.13 -30.65 -8.79
C GLU A 578 -14.75 -30.33 -8.22
N SER A 579 -14.67 -30.06 -6.91
CA SER A 579 -13.39 -29.87 -6.25
C SER A 579 -12.49 -31.09 -6.32
N ASP A 580 -11.27 -30.89 -6.82
CA ASP A 580 -10.31 -31.95 -7.14
C ASP A 580 -8.98 -31.84 -6.42
N ILE A 581 -8.39 -33.01 -6.14
CA ILE A 581 -6.96 -33.14 -5.81
C ILE A 581 -6.30 -33.91 -6.94
N THR A 582 -5.32 -33.32 -7.63
CA THR A 582 -4.65 -33.96 -8.77
C THR A 582 -3.13 -33.82 -8.73
N ALA A 583 -2.44 -34.85 -9.21
CA ALA A 583 -1.00 -34.84 -9.47
C ALA A 583 -0.71 -35.61 -10.77
N THR A 584 -1.29 -35.16 -11.88
CA THR A 584 -1.37 -35.95 -13.12
C THR A 584 -0.37 -35.46 -14.18
N SER A 585 -0.26 -36.20 -15.29
CA SER A 585 0.60 -35.82 -16.41
C SER A 585 -0.08 -36.04 -17.76
N ASP A 586 0.07 -35.07 -18.68
CA ASP A 586 -0.42 -35.20 -20.07
C ASP A 586 0.32 -36.32 -20.84
N LEU A 587 1.48 -36.78 -20.35
CA LEU A 587 2.19 -37.94 -20.91
C LEU A 587 1.49 -39.28 -20.58
N GLY A 588 0.44 -39.24 -19.76
CA GLY A 588 -0.42 -40.36 -19.40
C GLY A 588 -0.18 -40.88 -17.98
N PRO A 589 -0.99 -41.87 -17.53
CA PRO A 589 -1.02 -42.32 -16.13
C PRO A 589 0.33 -42.81 -15.59
N ALA A 590 1.20 -43.37 -16.44
CA ALA A 590 2.54 -43.84 -16.04
C ALA A 590 3.50 -42.72 -15.58
N PHE A 591 3.15 -41.48 -15.87
CA PHE A 591 3.86 -40.27 -15.47
C PHE A 591 3.10 -39.48 -14.41
N SER A 592 1.99 -39.99 -13.88
CA SER A 592 1.31 -39.34 -12.76
C SER A 592 2.19 -39.41 -11.50
N GLY A 593 2.03 -38.38 -10.70
CA GLY A 593 2.66 -38.19 -9.41
C GLY A 593 1.96 -38.96 -8.29
N ILE A 594 2.18 -38.51 -7.05
CA ILE A 594 1.67 -39.18 -5.86
C ILE A 594 0.71 -38.26 -5.13
N VAL A 595 -0.47 -38.77 -4.79
CA VAL A 595 -1.41 -38.12 -3.87
C VAL A 595 -1.53 -39.00 -2.63
N GLU A 596 -1.18 -38.44 -1.48
CA GLU A 596 -1.14 -39.11 -0.18
C GLU A 596 -2.03 -38.36 0.80
N LEU A 597 -3.09 -39.03 1.26
CA LEU A 597 -4.09 -38.47 2.17
C LEU A 597 -3.98 -39.19 3.53
N ASN A 598 -3.48 -38.48 4.53
CA ASN A 598 -3.27 -38.97 5.88
C ASN A 598 -4.37 -38.44 6.80
N THR A 599 -5.46 -39.21 6.93
CA THR A 599 -6.51 -38.96 7.92
C THR A 599 -6.40 -39.96 9.07
N PRO A 600 -6.35 -39.53 10.35
CA PRO A 600 -6.40 -40.46 11.48
C PRO A 600 -7.62 -41.37 11.34
N ASP A 601 -7.44 -42.69 11.44
CA ASP A 601 -8.56 -43.62 11.45
C ASP A 601 -9.49 -43.23 12.60
N ALA A 602 -10.66 -42.69 12.28
CA ALA A 602 -11.73 -42.53 13.24
C ALA A 602 -12.09 -43.94 13.71
N ASN A 603 -11.65 -44.30 14.92
CA ASN A 603 -12.00 -45.56 15.55
C ASN A 603 -13.51 -45.59 15.80
N THR A 604 -14.26 -46.09 14.83
CA THR A 604 -15.72 -46.24 14.88
C THR A 604 -16.15 -47.34 15.86
N ASP A 605 -15.22 -48.17 16.35
CA ASP A 605 -15.50 -49.22 17.33
C ASP A 605 -15.75 -48.66 18.74
N ALA A 606 -15.34 -47.42 19.03
CA ALA A 606 -15.59 -46.79 20.33
C ALA A 606 -17.05 -46.38 20.57
N GLY A 607 -17.90 -46.41 19.52
CA GLY A 607 -19.34 -46.13 19.59
C GLY A 607 -20.25 -47.36 19.58
N LEU A 608 -19.69 -48.56 19.39
CA LEU A 608 -20.46 -49.81 19.43
C LEU A 608 -20.65 -50.24 20.89
N VAL A 609 -21.74 -49.76 21.50
CA VAL A 609 -22.25 -50.38 22.73
C VAL A 609 -22.83 -51.74 22.34
N ASP A 610 -22.21 -52.83 22.81
CA ASP A 610 -22.81 -54.17 22.72
C ASP A 610 -24.19 -54.14 23.41
N LEU A 611 -25.24 -54.28 22.61
CA LEU A 611 -26.59 -54.44 23.14
C LEU A 611 -26.64 -55.77 23.92
N PRO A 612 -27.23 -55.80 25.13
CA PRO A 612 -27.33 -57.02 25.92
C PRO A 612 -28.01 -58.15 25.12
N GLU A 613 -27.35 -59.30 24.98
CA GLU A 613 -27.88 -60.48 24.27
C GLU A 613 -29.03 -61.19 24.98
N ASP A 614 -29.33 -60.80 26.23
CA ASP A 614 -30.47 -61.33 26.97
C ASP A 614 -31.68 -60.39 26.85
N PRO A 615 -32.72 -60.74 26.05
CA PRO A 615 -33.97 -60.00 26.07
C PRO A 615 -34.59 -60.10 27.48
N ILE A 616 -34.86 -58.95 28.09
CA ILE A 616 -35.57 -58.86 29.37
C ILE A 616 -36.93 -59.54 29.19
N ASP A 617 -37.19 -60.67 29.88
CA ASP A 617 -38.48 -61.36 29.88
C ASP A 617 -39.53 -60.49 30.62
N PRO A 618 -40.51 -59.89 29.91
CA PRO A 618 -41.51 -59.03 30.53
C PRO A 618 -42.44 -59.78 31.49
N ASN A 619 -42.52 -61.11 31.41
CA ASN A 619 -43.34 -61.92 32.31
C ASN A 619 -42.72 -62.08 33.70
N ALA A 620 -41.41 -61.84 33.85
CA ALA A 620 -40.72 -61.92 35.13
C ALA A 620 -40.90 -60.66 36.01
N GLN A 621 -41.43 -59.57 35.45
CA GLN A 621 -41.66 -58.30 36.17
C GLN A 621 -43.12 -58.06 36.59
N VAL A 622 -44.05 -58.96 36.24
CA VAL A 622 -45.45 -58.86 36.68
C VAL A 622 -45.58 -59.43 38.11
N THR A 623 -45.39 -58.56 39.09
CA THR A 623 -45.70 -58.86 40.49
C THR A 623 -47.19 -59.21 40.63
N ARG A 624 -47.49 -60.43 41.09
CA ARG A 624 -48.85 -60.94 41.35
C ARG A 624 -49.55 -60.10 42.43
N GLY A 625 -50.48 -59.25 42.02
CA GLY A 625 -51.43 -58.56 42.89
C GLY A 625 -52.87 -58.91 42.56
N CYS A 626 -53.52 -59.69 43.44
CA CYS A 626 -54.95 -59.99 43.59
C CYS A 626 -55.77 -60.56 42.39
N ALA A 627 -56.67 -61.48 42.72
CA ALA A 627 -57.51 -62.23 41.78
C ALA A 627 -58.56 -61.35 41.09
N ALA A 628 -58.50 -61.27 39.76
CA ALA A 628 -59.55 -60.68 38.93
C ALA A 628 -60.63 -61.73 38.61
N THR A 629 -61.86 -61.45 39.03
CA THR A 629 -63.08 -62.04 38.47
C THR A 629 -63.15 -61.78 36.97
N GLN A 630 -63.52 -62.83 36.23
CA GLN A 630 -63.57 -62.94 34.78
C GLN A 630 -64.09 -61.67 34.07
N GLY A 631 -63.34 -61.16 33.10
CA GLY A 631 -63.87 -60.14 32.18
C GLY A 631 -62.87 -59.27 31.42
N ASN A 632 -61.59 -59.22 31.79
CA ASN A 632 -60.65 -58.28 31.14
C ASN A 632 -59.63 -59.00 30.25
N THR A 633 -59.57 -58.61 28.97
CA THR A 633 -58.47 -58.95 28.05
C THR A 633 -57.50 -57.77 27.96
N PHE A 634 -56.21 -58.05 28.19
CA PHE A 634 -55.12 -57.12 27.90
C PHE A 634 -54.60 -57.44 26.49
N VAL A 635 -54.70 -56.48 25.58
CA VAL A 635 -54.15 -56.62 24.21
C VAL A 635 -52.94 -55.70 24.10
N VAL A 636 -51.77 -56.29 23.89
CA VAL A 636 -50.55 -55.58 23.52
C VAL A 636 -50.65 -55.28 22.02
N THR A 637 -51.06 -54.05 21.66
CA THR A 637 -50.89 -53.54 20.31
C THR A 637 -49.41 -53.18 20.16
N GLY A 638 -48.66 -53.98 19.39
CA GLY A 638 -47.22 -53.79 19.19
C GLY A 638 -46.83 -52.35 18.85
N ARG A 639 -45.58 -51.99 19.13
CA ARG A 639 -45.03 -50.67 18.83
C ARG A 639 -45.14 -50.40 17.32
N GLY A 640 -45.90 -49.36 16.96
CA GLY A 640 -45.83 -48.74 15.65
C GLY A 640 -44.38 -48.33 15.39
N GLY A 641 -43.77 -48.97 14.40
CA GLY A 641 -42.37 -48.78 14.03
C GLY A 641 -42.22 -47.93 12.77
N ILE A 642 -41.13 -47.18 12.74
CA ILE A 642 -40.56 -46.52 11.57
C ILE A 642 -40.27 -47.62 10.51
N PRO A 643 -40.49 -47.39 9.20
CA PRO A 643 -40.30 -48.41 8.17
C PRO A 643 -38.88 -49.00 8.21
N GLU A 644 -38.75 -50.32 8.05
CA GLU A 644 -37.46 -51.03 8.03
C GLU A 644 -36.57 -50.64 6.83
N ASN A 645 -37.09 -49.84 5.89
CA ASN A 645 -36.36 -49.37 4.72
C ASN A 645 -36.85 -47.97 4.28
N PRO A 646 -35.94 -47.02 3.96
CA PRO A 646 -36.27 -45.63 3.60
C PRO A 646 -37.09 -45.43 2.32
N ILE A 647 -37.43 -46.48 1.57
CA ILE A 647 -38.21 -46.38 0.33
C ILE A 647 -39.68 -46.86 0.50
N GLU A 648 -40.06 -47.37 1.68
CA GLU A 648 -41.45 -47.72 1.98
C GLU A 648 -42.21 -46.53 2.60
N GLY A 649 -43.38 -46.19 2.02
CA GLY A 649 -44.22 -45.09 2.51
C GLY A 649 -44.84 -45.37 3.88
N LEU A 650 -44.79 -44.37 4.77
CA LEU A 650 -45.39 -44.40 6.11
C LEU A 650 -46.87 -44.80 6.04
N ARG A 651 -47.23 -45.94 6.66
CA ARG A 651 -48.63 -46.37 6.81
C ARG A 651 -49.30 -45.57 7.92
N ASP A 652 -49.97 -44.51 7.54
CA ASP A 652 -50.78 -43.67 8.43
C ASP A 652 -52.01 -44.44 8.93
N THR A 653 -51.93 -44.99 10.14
CA THR A 653 -53.10 -45.52 10.86
C THR A 653 -53.00 -45.22 12.35
N ALA A 654 -53.25 -43.96 12.72
CA ALA A 654 -53.80 -43.62 14.02
C ALA A 654 -54.63 -42.32 13.92
N SER A 655 -55.77 -42.41 13.25
CA SER A 655 -56.78 -41.35 13.25
C SER A 655 -57.36 -41.18 14.67
N TRP A 656 -56.87 -40.20 15.42
CA TRP A 656 -57.61 -39.61 16.53
C TRP A 656 -58.55 -38.54 15.97
N GLY A 657 -59.83 -38.90 15.79
CA GLY A 657 -60.87 -37.96 15.41
C GLY A 657 -61.56 -37.37 16.63
N ASP A 658 -61.40 -36.06 16.85
CA ASP A 658 -62.25 -35.30 17.77
C ASP A 658 -63.62 -35.07 17.11
N VAL A 659 -64.67 -35.67 17.66
CA VAL A 659 -66.04 -35.64 17.14
C VAL A 659 -66.87 -34.46 17.69
N ARG A 660 -66.24 -33.31 17.95
CA ARG A 660 -66.95 -32.11 18.40
C ARG A 660 -67.07 -31.09 17.26
N ASP A 661 -68.32 -30.76 16.95
CA ASP A 661 -68.70 -29.74 15.96
C ASP A 661 -68.43 -28.34 16.52
N TRP A 662 -67.37 -27.70 16.02
CA TRP A 662 -66.91 -26.40 16.51
C TRP A 662 -67.62 -25.20 15.85
N ARG A 663 -68.60 -25.43 14.97
CA ARG A 663 -69.37 -24.35 14.30
C ARG A 663 -70.54 -23.80 15.11
N MET A 664 -70.61 -24.07 16.42
CA MET A 664 -71.71 -23.64 17.30
C MET A 664 -71.32 -22.67 18.42
N LEU A 665 -70.26 -21.88 18.28
CA LEU A 665 -69.95 -20.79 19.22
C LEU A 665 -69.51 -19.51 18.49
N GLU A 666 -70.42 -18.92 17.70
CA GLU A 666 -70.42 -17.48 17.47
C GLU A 666 -71.10 -16.78 18.67
N GLY A 667 -70.39 -15.82 19.27
CA GLY A 667 -70.99 -14.77 20.09
C GLY A 667 -70.43 -14.67 21.51
N GLY A 668 -69.57 -13.67 21.75
CA GLY A 668 -69.33 -13.14 23.09
C GLY A 668 -67.95 -12.52 23.32
N ASN A 669 -67.93 -11.19 23.37
CA ASN A 669 -66.80 -10.30 23.71
C ASN A 669 -65.91 -10.77 24.87
N GLY A 670 -64.61 -10.51 24.73
CA GLY A 670 -63.66 -10.46 25.84
C GLY A 670 -62.26 -10.08 25.35
N GLU A 671 -61.87 -8.85 25.65
CA GLU A 671 -60.55 -8.23 25.40
C GLU A 671 -59.39 -9.07 25.95
N VAL A 672 -58.27 -9.16 25.21
CA VAL A 672 -56.92 -9.29 25.78
C VAL A 672 -55.91 -8.56 24.88
N GLU A 673 -55.03 -7.82 25.56
CA GLU A 673 -53.92 -6.98 25.10
C GLU A 673 -52.79 -7.74 24.37
N GLU A 674 -52.32 -7.10 23.31
CA GLU A 674 -50.93 -6.82 22.89
C GLU A 674 -49.75 -7.72 23.32
N GLU A 675 -49.11 -8.35 22.31
CA GLU A 675 -47.66 -8.44 21.99
C GLU A 675 -47.51 -9.45 20.83
N ALA A 676 -46.74 -9.30 19.75
CA ALA A 676 -45.91 -8.24 19.19
C ALA A 676 -45.92 -8.42 17.65
N THR A 677 -45.82 -7.32 16.91
CA THR A 677 -45.91 -7.24 15.44
C THR A 677 -44.68 -7.78 14.72
N LEU A 678 -44.93 -8.50 13.63
CA LEU A 678 -43.98 -8.87 12.57
C LEU A 678 -43.38 -7.60 11.95
N GLU A 679 -42.05 -7.49 11.90
CA GLU A 679 -41.37 -6.51 11.04
C GLU A 679 -41.58 -6.89 9.57
N GLU A 680 -42.08 -5.92 8.79
CA GLU A 680 -42.17 -5.98 7.33
C GLU A 680 -40.77 -6.04 6.70
N ASP A 681 -40.60 -6.97 5.75
CA ASP A 681 -39.48 -6.98 4.81
C ASP A 681 -39.47 -5.66 4.03
N VAL A 682 -38.58 -4.74 4.40
CA VAL A 682 -38.36 -3.51 3.63
C VAL A 682 -37.43 -3.85 2.47
N SER A 683 -38.00 -3.98 1.27
CA SER A 683 -37.21 -4.10 0.04
C SER A 683 -36.36 -2.85 -0.15
N ILE A 684 -35.04 -3.00 -0.17
CA ILE A 684 -34.09 -1.93 -0.49
C ILE A 684 -34.23 -1.58 -1.97
N VAL A 685 -34.54 -0.31 -2.27
CA VAL A 685 -34.64 0.20 -3.65
C VAL A 685 -33.51 1.19 -3.88
N GLU A 686 -32.79 1.04 -5.00
CA GLU A 686 -31.67 1.90 -5.36
C GLU A 686 -32.12 3.36 -5.60
N ALA A 687 -31.33 4.30 -5.08
CA ALA A 687 -31.53 5.72 -5.35
C ALA A 687 -31.26 6.03 -6.82
N THR A 688 -32.21 6.71 -7.47
CA THR A 688 -32.13 7.04 -8.90
C THR A 688 -31.84 8.51 -9.16
N THR A 689 -31.80 9.35 -8.12
CA THR A 689 -31.38 10.76 -8.23
C THR A 689 -30.92 11.33 -6.88
N TRP A 690 -30.39 12.55 -6.87
CA TRP A 690 -30.08 13.33 -5.67
C TRP A 690 -30.73 14.71 -5.72
N VAL A 691 -31.08 15.25 -4.56
CA VAL A 691 -31.64 16.60 -4.38
C VAL A 691 -30.83 17.38 -3.36
N TYR A 692 -30.71 18.69 -3.56
CA TYR A 692 -30.13 19.59 -2.57
C TYR A 692 -31.22 20.09 -1.63
N LEU A 693 -30.96 20.06 -0.33
CA LEU A 693 -31.80 20.66 0.69
C LEU A 693 -31.36 22.11 0.95
N ASP A 694 -32.24 22.91 1.55
CA ASP A 694 -32.02 24.35 1.79
C ASP A 694 -30.85 24.64 2.76
N ASP A 695 -30.37 23.63 3.49
CA ASP A 695 -29.20 23.71 4.37
C ASP A 695 -27.87 23.34 3.67
N GLY A 696 -27.92 23.05 2.36
CA GLY A 696 -26.75 22.71 1.54
C GLY A 696 -26.37 21.23 1.56
N SER A 697 -27.11 20.37 2.27
CA SER A 697 -26.91 18.93 2.24
C SER A 697 -27.54 18.28 1.00
N VAL A 698 -27.00 17.11 0.60
CA VAL A 698 -27.48 16.35 -0.56
C VAL A 698 -28.15 15.08 -0.09
N GLN A 699 -29.39 14.83 -0.55
CA GLN A 699 -30.14 13.62 -0.24
C GLN A 699 -30.38 12.79 -1.49
N LEU A 700 -30.12 11.48 -1.40
CA LEU A 700 -30.39 10.51 -2.46
C LEU A 700 -31.86 10.07 -2.40
N VAL A 701 -32.59 10.16 -3.51
CA VAL A 701 -34.02 9.84 -3.59
C VAL A 701 -34.33 8.98 -4.81
N THR A 702 -35.45 8.25 -4.75
CA THR A 702 -35.94 7.45 -5.89
C THR A 702 -36.94 8.30 -6.71
N SER A 703 -36.92 8.17 -8.03
CA SER A 703 -37.69 9.03 -8.94
C SER A 703 -39.13 8.54 -9.13
N ASN A 704 -40.10 9.25 -8.56
CA ASN A 704 -41.43 9.40 -9.18
C ASN A 704 -42.15 10.70 -8.71
N PRO A 705 -42.13 11.80 -9.48
CA PRO A 705 -42.73 13.06 -9.07
C PRO A 705 -44.19 13.19 -9.54
N GLU A 706 -45.08 12.24 -9.24
CA GLU A 706 -46.54 12.41 -9.41
C GLU A 706 -47.33 11.51 -8.45
N SER A 707 -47.29 11.76 -7.14
CA SER A 707 -48.33 11.25 -6.21
C SER A 707 -48.38 11.95 -4.86
N LEU A 708 -48.47 13.29 -4.84
CA LEU A 708 -49.01 13.99 -3.68
C LEU A 708 -50.06 15.00 -4.14
N GLY A 709 -51.25 14.47 -4.41
CA GLY A 709 -52.45 15.24 -4.69
C GLY A 709 -53.55 14.94 -3.68
N SER A 710 -53.90 15.97 -2.90
CA SER A 710 -55.14 16.19 -2.14
C SER A 710 -55.36 15.44 -0.82
N LEU A 711 -55.27 16.21 0.28
CA LEU A 711 -56.29 16.20 1.32
C LEU A 711 -56.36 17.62 1.92
N ASP A 712 -57.51 18.25 1.70
CA ASP A 712 -57.81 19.64 2.03
C ASP A 712 -58.60 19.72 3.35
N LEU A 713 -58.15 20.63 4.22
CA LEU A 713 -58.84 21.45 5.24
C LEU A 713 -60.03 20.90 6.08
N ALA A 714 -59.88 20.94 7.43
CA ALA A 714 -60.55 21.90 8.32
C ALA A 714 -60.47 21.53 9.82
N ASN A 715 -59.82 22.34 10.67
CA ASN A 715 -60.45 23.13 11.76
C ASN A 715 -59.43 23.70 12.78
N ASP A 716 -59.77 24.90 13.26
CA ASP A 716 -59.22 25.65 14.39
C ASP A 716 -57.73 26.07 14.25
N ILE A 717 -57.40 27.35 14.14
CA ILE A 717 -57.51 28.33 15.23
C ILE A 717 -57.58 29.77 14.69
N ASP A 718 -58.30 30.58 15.48
CA ASP A 718 -58.65 31.99 15.40
C ASP A 718 -57.47 33.00 15.30
N ARG A 719 -57.82 34.19 14.81
CA ARG A 719 -57.00 35.35 14.42
C ARG A 719 -56.56 36.22 15.60
N SER A 720 -55.42 36.89 15.44
CA SER A 720 -55.10 38.31 15.76
C SER A 720 -53.58 38.42 16.03
N ALA A 721 -52.78 39.39 15.59
CA ALA A 721 -52.99 40.75 15.10
C ALA A 721 -51.80 41.20 14.21
N CYS A 722 -52.05 42.23 13.37
CA CYS A 722 -51.08 43.04 12.61
C CYS A 722 -50.29 44.00 13.56
N PRO A 723 -49.18 44.69 13.18
CA PRO A 723 -49.07 45.53 11.96
C PRO A 723 -47.67 45.56 11.25
N PRO A 724 -47.53 46.34 10.13
CA PRO A 724 -46.57 46.07 9.06
C PRO A 724 -45.43 47.09 8.92
N VAL A 725 -44.41 46.77 8.12
CA VAL A 725 -43.55 47.77 7.45
C VAL A 725 -43.28 47.40 5.98
N ARG A 726 -43.80 48.29 5.13
CA ARG A 726 -43.53 48.69 3.72
C ARG A 726 -42.03 48.85 3.39
N ASP A 727 -41.49 48.90 2.16
CA ASP A 727 -41.92 48.88 0.74
C ASP A 727 -40.59 48.78 -0.08
N ASP A 728 -40.73 48.69 -1.40
CA ASP A 728 -39.77 49.09 -2.44
C ASP A 728 -38.75 48.08 -3.02
N ARG A 729 -39.25 47.33 -4.02
CA ARG A 729 -38.95 47.51 -5.47
C ARG A 729 -37.51 47.29 -6.03
N PRO A 730 -37.40 47.01 -7.36
CA PRO A 730 -36.74 45.81 -7.88
C PRO A 730 -35.61 46.12 -8.90
N ALA A 731 -35.27 45.11 -9.71
CA ALA A 731 -34.42 45.09 -10.94
C ALA A 731 -33.09 44.35 -10.70
N SER A 732 -32.53 43.56 -11.62
CA SER A 732 -32.82 43.27 -13.03
C SER A 732 -32.01 42.04 -13.45
N GLU A 733 -32.61 41.25 -14.34
CA GLU A 733 -32.04 40.60 -15.54
C GLU A 733 -30.51 40.40 -15.61
N SER A 734 -30.08 39.16 -15.83
CA SER A 734 -29.74 38.64 -17.18
C SER A 734 -28.84 37.40 -17.07
N GLN A 735 -29.37 36.23 -17.44
CA GLN A 735 -28.54 35.09 -17.85
C GLN A 735 -28.69 34.90 -19.36
N LEU A 736 -27.56 35.04 -20.04
CA LEU A 736 -27.39 34.82 -21.46
C LEU A 736 -26.93 33.38 -21.68
N GLN A 737 -27.63 32.74 -22.63
CA GLN A 737 -27.52 31.36 -23.05
C GLN A 737 -26.14 30.96 -23.60
N LEU A 738 -25.84 29.69 -23.32
CA LEU A 738 -24.74 28.88 -23.82
C LEU A 738 -24.71 28.75 -25.36
N VAL A 739 -23.49 28.80 -25.88
CA VAL A 739 -23.06 28.33 -27.20
C VAL A 739 -22.85 26.82 -27.16
N PRO A 740 -22.96 26.10 -28.29
CA PRO A 740 -21.85 25.19 -28.60
C PRO A 740 -21.39 25.35 -30.06
N ARG A 741 -20.07 25.47 -30.23
CA ARG A 741 -19.40 25.24 -31.51
C ARG A 741 -18.34 24.17 -31.33
N SER A 742 -18.57 23.08 -32.05
CA SER A 742 -17.61 22.11 -32.55
C SER A 742 -16.36 22.75 -33.16
N GLY A 743 -15.20 22.12 -32.99
CA GLY A 743 -14.05 22.37 -33.88
C GLY A 743 -12.73 21.83 -33.38
N GLN A 744 -12.32 20.71 -33.97
CA GLN A 744 -10.97 20.15 -34.08
C GLN A 744 -9.79 21.12 -33.86
N ARG A 745 -8.82 20.70 -33.04
CA ARG A 745 -7.52 20.18 -33.50
C ARG A 745 -6.83 19.38 -32.41
#